data_AF-A0A916YU11-F1
#
_entry.id   AF-A0A916YU11-F1
#
_cell.length_a   1.000
_cell.length_b   1.000
_cell.length_c   1.000
_cell.angle_alpha   90.00
_cell.angle_beta   90.00
_cell.angle_gamma   90.00
#
_symmetry.space_group_name_H-M   'P 1'
#
loop_
_entity.id
_entity.type
_entity.pdbx_description
1 polymer ?
#
loop_
_entity_poly.entity_id
_entity_poly.type
_entity_poly.pdbx_seq_one_letter_code
_entity_poly.pdbx_strand_id
1 'polypeptide(L)'
;MDPSMRLKVRGDTFFLPSPDGSVYFRNNIGSFRMEGSTINQWIEKLIPVLNGEHTMHDLTDGLPEQYRDHVYEIAKVLYANGYVQDVSRDRPHQLQESIVKKYDSQIEFLDSFNGSGAYRFQLYRQSSVLVVGAGTFLISLVKSLFESGLPQFHVLSLNSETVNRKRILELEQHYRKFDSEVKVDEISLPKDGGVDWSSIVQPYDAVLFVSDQEGESELRLLNEICRQKNKVLLPAVIFGQAGLAVPLSYSNSGGDLESALRRVHHSAIYKDTNVHTASSIAESLLANVIVFEWLKTAAEVTKLENNKLFLLNLETLEGNWHSFLPHPLVNGQRFIEKIDVELQTGAASEKRASSELLPFFSQLTSTETGIFHIWDEGELRQLPLSQCRVQPVDPLSVGPALLLPEIICNGYNHEEARVEAGLNGIEAYVSRIANLQINQVQEESEKPDVPKFDEIASVGAGLTIEEGVCRALQKYLMNERIKLYEAHTPSITLVKLSHVADERCRYYINALTTMQGAPTFGLGENVLGFPIVWLQANDRWYDAADLNVTRALRSVLMIALFDAQNKADPFAGKVHHVNVKEVKMDYISIPACDPFESREVLQTAVQQLNDIHKRLLVFDLTSEPFLKKELAGVYGISLREEVEE
;
A
#
# COMPACT_ATOMS: atom_id res chain seq x y z
N MET A 1 34.62 -27.73 6.21
CA MET A 1 34.98 -26.45 6.84
C MET A 1 36.48 -26.32 6.67
N ASP A 2 36.97 -25.14 6.28
CA ASP A 2 38.38 -24.93 5.94
C ASP A 2 39.19 -24.66 7.23
N PRO A 3 40.33 -25.35 7.46
CA PRO A 3 41.18 -25.11 8.64
C PRO A 3 41.66 -23.67 8.80
N SER A 4 41.73 -22.88 7.72
CA SER A 4 42.14 -21.46 7.79
C SER A 4 41.03 -20.52 8.25
N MET A 5 39.78 -21.00 8.38
CA MET A 5 38.65 -20.17 8.82
C MET A 5 38.88 -19.65 10.23
N ARG A 6 38.48 -18.41 10.47
CA ARG A 6 38.52 -17.75 11.77
C ARG A 6 37.08 -17.52 12.19
N LEU A 7 36.57 -18.36 13.09
CA LEU A 7 35.16 -18.29 13.48
C LEU A 7 34.97 -17.32 14.64
N LYS A 8 34.00 -16.41 14.46
CA LYS A 8 33.52 -15.47 15.48
C LYS A 8 32.05 -15.73 15.75
N VAL A 9 31.67 -15.88 17.02
CA VAL A 9 30.26 -15.93 17.46
C VAL A 9 29.63 -14.57 17.20
N ARG A 10 28.44 -14.56 16.60
CA ARG A 10 27.71 -13.31 16.35
C ARG A 10 27.19 -12.73 17.66
N GLY A 11 27.27 -11.41 17.82
CA GLY A 11 26.87 -10.71 19.04
C GLY A 11 25.40 -10.86 19.44
N ASP A 12 24.53 -11.28 18.52
CA ASP A 12 23.11 -11.58 18.78
C ASP A 12 22.84 -13.05 19.16
N THR A 13 23.88 -13.86 19.36
CA THR A 13 23.76 -15.28 19.72
C THR A 13 23.52 -15.49 21.21
N PHE A 14 22.42 -16.17 21.52
CA PHE A 14 22.09 -16.68 22.84
C PHE A 14 21.98 -18.20 22.82
N PHE A 15 22.43 -18.85 23.90
CA PHE A 15 22.26 -20.29 24.08
C PHE A 15 21.79 -20.63 25.49
N LEU A 16 20.95 -21.66 25.59
CA LEU A 16 20.31 -22.10 26.84
C LEU A 16 20.44 -23.62 26.96
N PRO A 17 21.14 -24.13 28.00
CA PRO A 17 21.21 -25.57 28.25
C PRO A 17 19.86 -26.12 28.72
N SER A 18 19.56 -27.35 28.30
CA SER A 18 18.41 -28.13 28.75
C SER A 18 18.83 -29.24 29.72
N PRO A 19 17.93 -29.71 30.61
CA PRO A 19 18.25 -30.76 31.58
C PRO A 19 18.68 -32.11 30.98
N ASP A 20 18.33 -32.38 29.72
CA ASP A 20 18.72 -33.57 28.96
C ASP A 20 20.11 -33.47 28.34
N GLY A 21 20.82 -32.35 28.58
CA GLY A 21 22.15 -32.06 28.04
C GLY A 21 22.14 -31.31 26.71
N SER A 22 20.99 -31.23 26.01
CA SER A 22 20.85 -30.46 24.76
C SER A 22 20.99 -28.96 24.98
N VAL A 23 21.30 -28.21 23.92
CA VAL A 23 21.44 -26.75 23.97
C VAL A 23 20.53 -26.12 22.93
N TYR A 24 19.71 -25.17 23.39
CA TYR A 24 18.85 -24.36 22.52
C TYR A 24 19.56 -23.05 22.16
N PHE A 25 19.63 -22.75 20.87
CA PHE A 25 20.23 -21.54 20.32
C PHE A 25 19.16 -20.59 19.77
N ARG A 26 19.38 -19.29 19.92
CA ARG A 26 18.54 -18.22 19.37
C ARG A 26 19.39 -17.01 18.96
N ASN A 27 19.11 -16.46 17.79
CA ASN A 27 19.65 -15.18 17.32
C ASN A 27 18.55 -14.42 16.53
N ASN A 28 18.89 -13.34 15.82
CA ASN A 28 17.92 -12.57 15.04
C ASN A 28 17.43 -13.29 13.78
N ILE A 29 18.10 -14.36 13.35
CA ILE A 29 17.75 -15.13 12.14
C ILE A 29 16.84 -16.31 12.49
N GLY A 30 16.96 -16.88 13.68
CA GLY A 30 16.08 -17.95 14.12
C GLY A 30 16.54 -18.66 15.38
N SER A 31 16.09 -19.91 15.50
CA SER A 31 16.40 -20.79 16.63
C SER A 31 16.58 -22.23 16.18
N PHE A 32 17.50 -22.95 16.82
CA PHE A 32 17.62 -24.40 16.65
C PHE A 32 18.06 -25.06 17.96
N ARG A 33 17.91 -26.38 18.03
CA ARG A 33 18.35 -27.19 19.17
C ARG A 33 19.46 -28.12 18.72
N MET A 34 20.54 -28.18 19.49
CA MET A 34 21.62 -29.14 19.31
C MET A 34 21.47 -30.24 20.38
N GLU A 35 21.28 -31.48 19.93
CA GLU A 35 21.05 -32.63 20.80
C GLU A 35 22.36 -33.34 21.15
N GLY A 36 22.46 -33.85 22.38
CA GLY A 36 23.60 -34.62 22.86
C GLY A 36 23.85 -34.41 24.35
N SER A 37 24.06 -35.48 25.11
CA SER A 37 24.17 -35.40 26.58
C SER A 37 25.39 -34.60 27.08
N THR A 38 26.42 -34.43 26.24
CA THR A 38 27.65 -33.68 26.57
C THR A 38 27.78 -32.37 25.81
N ILE A 39 26.82 -32.00 24.96
CA ILE A 39 27.01 -30.87 24.05
C ILE A 39 27.12 -29.55 24.78
N ASN A 40 26.41 -29.36 25.89
CA ASN A 40 26.55 -28.17 26.72
C ASN A 40 28.00 -27.90 27.15
N GLN A 41 28.73 -28.93 27.58
CA GLN A 41 30.13 -28.79 28.01
C GLN A 41 31.06 -28.36 26.87
N TRP A 42 30.76 -28.80 25.64
CA TRP A 42 31.49 -28.37 24.45
C TRP A 42 31.19 -26.92 24.10
N ILE A 43 29.91 -26.54 24.11
CA ILE A 43 29.49 -25.15 23.81
C ILE A 43 30.08 -24.17 24.83
N GLU A 44 30.06 -24.48 26.13
CA GLU A 44 30.68 -23.65 27.18
C GLU A 44 32.18 -23.40 26.94
N LYS A 45 32.90 -24.35 26.33
CA LYS A 45 34.32 -24.22 26.02
C LYS A 45 34.59 -23.56 24.67
N LEU A 46 33.77 -23.86 23.67
CA LEU A 46 33.98 -23.40 22.29
C LEU A 46 33.52 -21.96 22.10
N ILE A 47 32.37 -21.55 22.64
CA ILE A 47 31.83 -20.20 22.43
C ILE A 47 32.85 -19.09 22.80
N PRO A 48 33.56 -19.15 23.95
CA PRO A 48 34.52 -18.11 24.31
C PRO A 48 35.75 -18.00 23.40
N VAL A 49 36.17 -19.12 22.78
CA VAL A 49 37.37 -19.16 21.91
C VAL A 49 37.04 -18.89 20.44
N LEU A 50 35.77 -18.98 20.05
CA LEU A 50 35.27 -18.59 18.74
C LEU A 50 35.07 -17.07 18.68
N ASN A 51 36.16 -16.32 18.83
CA ASN A 51 36.19 -14.85 18.87
C ASN A 51 36.77 -14.22 17.58
N GLY A 52 37.16 -15.03 16.59
CA GLY A 52 37.80 -14.59 15.33
C GLY A 52 39.33 -14.43 15.38
N GLU A 53 39.97 -14.54 16.54
CA GLU A 53 41.43 -14.33 16.70
C GLU A 53 42.27 -15.56 16.37
N HIS A 54 41.66 -16.74 16.31
CA HIS A 54 42.32 -18.02 16.05
C HIS A 54 41.71 -18.73 14.85
N THR A 55 42.54 -19.43 14.06
CA THR A 55 42.03 -20.30 13.00
C THR A 55 41.47 -21.60 13.57
N MET A 56 40.61 -22.29 12.83
CA MET A 56 40.15 -23.63 13.20
C MET A 56 41.31 -24.62 13.36
N HIS A 57 42.40 -24.44 12.61
CA HIS A 57 43.62 -25.19 12.82
C HIS A 57 44.25 -24.89 14.19
N ASP A 58 44.45 -23.61 14.52
CA ASP A 58 45.06 -23.20 15.81
C ASP A 58 44.25 -23.73 17.01
N LEU A 59 42.92 -23.67 16.93
CA LEU A 59 42.02 -24.16 17.99
C LEU A 59 42.03 -25.67 18.17
N THR A 60 42.50 -26.42 17.16
CA THR A 60 42.48 -27.89 17.18
C THR A 60 43.88 -28.52 17.12
N ASP A 61 44.93 -27.71 17.06
CA ASP A 61 46.30 -28.18 17.02
C ASP A 61 46.66 -28.94 18.30
N GLY A 62 47.29 -30.11 18.15
CA GLY A 62 47.63 -31.01 19.26
C GLY A 62 46.46 -31.78 19.89
N LEU A 63 45.21 -31.60 19.45
CA LEU A 63 44.08 -32.41 19.93
C LEU A 63 44.08 -33.82 19.29
N PRO A 64 43.70 -34.87 20.05
CA PRO A 64 43.40 -36.19 19.48
C PRO A 64 42.33 -36.09 18.37
N GLU A 65 42.46 -36.93 17.34
CA GLU A 65 41.61 -36.92 16.14
C GLU A 65 40.11 -36.86 16.45
N GLN A 66 39.63 -37.69 17.39
CA GLN A 66 38.22 -37.70 17.78
C GLN A 66 37.71 -36.36 18.34
N TYR A 67 38.54 -35.66 19.12
CA TYR A 67 38.17 -34.35 19.68
C TYR A 67 38.26 -33.25 18.64
N ARG A 68 39.27 -33.29 17.77
CA ARG A 68 39.37 -32.38 16.63
C ARG A 68 38.11 -32.50 15.76
N ASP A 69 37.77 -33.71 15.34
CA ASP A 69 36.65 -33.94 14.43
C ASP A 69 35.32 -33.46 15.05
N HIS A 70 35.12 -33.68 16.35
CA HIS A 70 33.95 -33.19 17.05
C HIS A 70 33.87 -31.65 17.15
N VAL A 71 35.00 -30.96 17.36
CA VAL A 71 35.06 -29.49 17.31
C VAL A 71 34.65 -28.99 15.92
N TYR A 72 35.13 -29.63 14.85
CA TYR A 72 34.74 -29.28 13.47
C TYR A 72 33.26 -29.56 13.19
N GLU A 73 32.69 -30.65 13.72
CA GLU A 73 31.26 -30.94 13.61
C GLU A 73 30.41 -29.84 14.25
N ILE A 74 30.71 -29.47 15.50
CA ILE A 74 29.99 -28.43 16.23
C ILE A 74 30.11 -27.09 15.49
N ALA A 75 31.33 -26.70 15.12
CA ALA A 75 31.59 -25.48 14.37
C ALA A 75 30.83 -25.43 13.05
N LYS A 76 30.77 -26.56 12.32
CA LYS A 76 30.02 -26.67 11.07
C LYS A 76 28.51 -26.50 11.28
N VAL A 77 27.95 -27.06 12.35
CA VAL A 77 26.52 -26.87 12.67
C VAL A 77 26.24 -25.41 13.02
N LEU A 78 27.07 -24.79 13.87
CA LEU A 78 26.92 -23.37 14.23
C LEU A 78 27.03 -22.46 13.00
N TYR A 79 27.98 -22.74 12.10
CA TYR A 79 28.19 -21.95 10.89
C TYR A 79 27.04 -22.11 9.90
N ALA A 80 26.60 -23.35 9.66
CA ALA A 80 25.48 -23.63 8.75
C ALA A 80 24.15 -23.00 9.21
N ASN A 81 23.97 -22.84 10.54
CA ASN A 81 22.80 -22.19 11.12
C ASN A 81 23.00 -20.67 11.38
N GLY A 82 24.15 -20.10 11.01
CA GLY A 82 24.40 -18.66 11.08
C GLY A 82 24.64 -18.08 12.48
N TYR A 83 25.18 -18.88 13.41
CA TYR A 83 25.52 -18.45 14.79
C TYR A 83 26.99 -18.08 14.96
N VAL A 84 27.83 -18.60 14.09
CA VAL A 84 29.23 -18.18 13.93
C VAL A 84 29.45 -17.76 12.50
N GLN A 85 30.34 -16.81 12.29
CA GLN A 85 30.74 -16.36 10.97
C GLN A 85 32.25 -16.46 10.80
N ASP A 86 32.69 -16.64 9.56
CA ASP A 86 34.11 -16.68 9.22
C ASP A 86 34.59 -15.25 8.92
N VAL A 87 35.42 -14.71 9.81
CA VAL A 87 36.02 -13.37 9.69
C VAL A 87 37.38 -13.39 8.98
N SER A 88 37.86 -14.55 8.52
CA SER A 88 39.15 -14.65 7.82
C SER A 88 39.19 -13.88 6.49
N ARG A 89 38.02 -13.57 5.94
CA ARG A 89 37.83 -12.83 4.68
C ARG A 89 37.36 -11.40 4.89
N ASP A 90 37.39 -10.90 6.12
CA ASP A 90 36.96 -9.55 6.41
C ASP A 90 37.84 -8.52 5.69
N ARG A 91 37.18 -7.49 5.16
CA ARG A 91 37.87 -6.39 4.50
C ARG A 91 38.66 -5.60 5.54
N PRO A 92 39.93 -5.26 5.28
CA PRO A 92 40.73 -4.49 6.21
C PRO A 92 40.19 -3.06 6.34
N HIS A 93 40.38 -2.45 7.51
CA HIS A 93 40.01 -1.07 7.80
C HIS A 93 41.19 -0.29 8.41
N GLN A 94 41.03 1.02 8.52
CA GLN A 94 42.05 1.96 9.03
C GLN A 94 41.60 2.71 10.29
N LEU A 95 40.44 2.33 10.85
CA LEU A 95 39.94 2.90 12.11
C LEU A 95 40.94 2.71 13.26
N GLN A 96 41.10 3.76 14.08
CA GLN A 96 41.88 3.68 15.31
C GLN A 96 41.21 2.75 16.32
N GLU A 97 42.01 2.03 17.10
CA GLU A 97 41.52 1.06 18.09
C GLU A 97 40.58 1.70 19.14
N SER A 98 40.84 2.95 19.53
CA SER A 98 39.96 3.72 20.42
C SER A 98 38.56 3.93 19.83
N ILE A 99 38.47 4.18 18.52
CA ILE A 99 37.22 4.36 17.79
C ILE A 99 36.47 3.03 17.66
N VAL A 100 37.19 1.96 17.31
CA VAL A 100 36.62 0.60 17.25
C VAL A 100 36.00 0.23 18.59
N LYS A 101 36.74 0.44 19.70
CA LYS A 101 36.25 0.15 21.05
C LYS A 101 35.06 1.02 21.46
N LYS A 102 35.03 2.29 21.04
CA LYS A 102 33.96 3.23 21.37
C LYS A 102 32.64 2.89 20.67
N TYR A 103 32.71 2.44 19.43
CA TYR A 103 31.57 2.14 18.57
C TYR A 103 31.41 0.64 18.31
N ASP A 104 31.90 -0.20 19.23
CA ASP A 104 31.88 -1.66 19.11
C ASP A 104 30.47 -2.20 18.84
N SER A 105 29.45 -1.65 19.51
CA SER A 105 28.05 -2.03 19.28
C SER A 105 27.55 -1.71 17.87
N GLN A 106 27.91 -0.55 17.30
CA GLN A 106 27.55 -0.18 15.92
C GLN A 106 28.30 -1.07 14.93
N ILE A 107 29.57 -1.34 15.17
CA ILE A 107 30.40 -2.21 14.35
C ILE A 107 29.83 -3.64 14.36
N GLU A 108 29.49 -4.18 15.52
CA GLU A 108 28.91 -5.51 15.66
C GLU A 108 27.54 -5.61 14.97
N PHE A 109 26.72 -4.58 15.09
CA PHE A 109 25.46 -4.50 14.34
C PHE A 109 25.70 -4.59 12.83
N LEU A 110 26.64 -3.81 12.27
CA LEU A 110 26.98 -3.87 10.85
C LEU A 110 27.61 -5.22 10.45
N ASP A 111 28.38 -5.82 11.35
CA ASP A 111 29.02 -7.12 11.17
C ASP A 111 27.99 -8.26 11.03
N SER A 112 26.86 -8.15 11.73
CA SER A 112 25.80 -9.17 11.77
C SER A 112 25.14 -9.46 10.41
N PHE A 113 25.22 -8.53 9.46
CA PHE A 113 24.64 -8.68 8.12
C PHE A 113 25.48 -9.61 7.24
N ASN A 114 26.66 -9.16 6.83
CA ASN A 114 27.51 -9.84 5.86
C ASN A 114 29.00 -9.74 6.21
N GLY A 115 29.33 -9.59 7.50
CA GLY A 115 30.71 -9.43 7.98
C GLY A 115 31.34 -8.09 7.62
N SER A 116 32.63 -7.96 7.96
CA SER A 116 33.44 -6.75 7.74
C SER A 116 32.88 -5.49 8.42
N GLY A 117 32.28 -5.64 9.60
CA GLY A 117 31.59 -4.55 10.30
C GLY A 117 32.44 -3.28 10.46
N ALA A 118 33.72 -3.41 10.80
CA ALA A 118 34.61 -2.26 11.00
C ALA A 118 34.96 -1.53 9.70
N TYR A 119 35.14 -2.25 8.58
CA TYR A 119 35.30 -1.63 7.26
C TYR A 119 34.04 -0.89 6.82
N ARG A 120 32.86 -1.48 7.05
CA ARG A 120 31.57 -0.87 6.73
C ARG A 120 31.29 0.36 7.59
N PHE A 121 31.66 0.32 8.87
CA PHE A 121 31.60 1.47 9.74
C PHE A 121 32.56 2.58 9.28
N GLN A 122 33.72 2.24 8.75
CA GLN A 122 34.61 3.22 8.11
C GLN A 122 33.95 3.89 6.90
N LEU A 123 33.25 3.14 6.04
CA LEU A 123 32.51 3.73 4.91
C LEU A 123 31.45 4.74 5.40
N TYR A 124 30.70 4.38 6.43
CA TYR A 124 29.75 5.30 7.07
C TYR A 124 30.43 6.58 7.55
N ARG A 125 31.55 6.46 8.27
CA ARG A 125 32.32 7.61 8.78
C ARG A 125 32.88 8.51 7.69
N GLN A 126 33.13 7.96 6.51
CA GLN A 126 33.65 8.67 5.33
C GLN A 126 32.55 9.27 4.46
N SER A 127 31.28 9.01 4.78
CA SER A 127 30.14 9.52 4.01
C SER A 127 29.94 11.02 4.18
N SER A 128 29.51 11.70 3.12
CA SER A 128 29.31 13.15 3.10
C SER A 128 27.82 13.49 3.30
N VAL A 129 27.52 14.20 4.39
CA VAL A 129 26.14 14.48 4.81
C VAL A 129 25.89 15.97 4.96
N LEU A 130 24.77 16.43 4.38
CA LEU A 130 24.16 17.72 4.65
C LEU A 130 22.99 17.54 5.61
N VAL A 131 23.00 18.30 6.70
CA VAL A 131 21.95 18.35 7.71
C VAL A 131 21.19 19.66 7.56
N VAL A 132 19.87 19.59 7.35
CA VAL A 132 18.99 20.74 7.20
C VAL A 132 17.89 20.67 8.24
N GLY A 133 17.61 21.77 8.94
CA GLY A 133 16.48 21.81 9.86
C GLY A 133 16.46 23.03 10.77
N ALA A 134 15.61 22.97 11.79
CA ALA A 134 15.40 24.05 12.74
C ALA A 134 15.22 23.52 14.18
N GLY A 135 15.38 24.42 15.15
CA GLY A 135 14.97 24.19 16.54
C GLY A 135 15.67 23.03 17.25
N THR A 136 14.96 22.44 18.23
CA THR A 136 15.43 21.30 19.03
C THR A 136 15.55 20.01 18.23
N PHE A 137 14.78 19.87 17.16
CA PHE A 137 14.85 18.72 16.27
C PHE A 137 16.21 18.66 15.55
N LEU A 138 16.71 19.81 15.05
CA LEU A 138 18.06 19.89 14.48
C LEU A 138 19.14 19.47 15.48
N ILE A 139 19.05 19.92 16.73
CA ILE A 139 20.00 19.55 17.79
C ILE A 139 19.96 18.04 18.03
N SER A 140 18.76 17.45 18.06
CA SER A 140 18.56 16.01 18.24
C SER A 140 19.20 15.23 17.08
N LEU A 141 19.03 15.69 15.84
CA LEU A 141 19.68 15.09 14.67
C LEU A 141 21.21 15.15 14.73
N VAL A 142 21.79 16.32 15.05
CA VAL A 142 23.25 16.47 15.22
C VAL A 142 23.76 15.51 16.29
N LYS A 143 23.05 15.41 17.42
CA LYS A 143 23.41 14.48 18.50
C LYS A 143 23.35 13.02 18.03
N SER A 144 22.30 12.62 17.33
CA SER A 144 22.14 11.26 16.78
C SER A 144 23.25 10.89 15.79
N LEU A 145 23.69 11.82 14.94
CA LEU A 145 24.81 11.60 14.02
C LEU A 145 26.12 11.33 14.77
N PHE A 146 26.40 12.08 15.83
CA PHE A 146 27.55 11.80 16.67
C PHE A 146 27.44 10.48 17.46
N GLU A 147 26.27 10.18 18.02
CA GLU A 147 26.02 8.93 18.76
C GLU A 147 26.14 7.68 17.88
N SER A 148 25.73 7.79 16.62
CA SER A 148 25.92 6.73 15.62
C SER A 148 27.35 6.65 15.08
N GLY A 149 28.17 7.69 15.29
CA GLY A 149 29.60 7.70 15.01
C GLY A 149 30.02 8.41 13.72
N LEU A 150 29.15 9.21 13.09
CA LEU A 150 29.53 10.07 11.97
C LEU A 150 30.29 11.31 12.50
N PRO A 151 31.59 11.48 12.18
CA PRO A 151 32.39 12.54 12.79
C PRO A 151 32.21 13.89 12.09
N GLN A 152 31.94 13.90 10.79
CA GLN A 152 31.97 15.12 9.97
C GLN A 152 30.72 15.25 9.13
N PHE A 153 30.09 16.43 9.19
CA PHE A 153 28.92 16.78 8.38
C PHE A 153 28.73 18.30 8.37
N HIS A 154 27.94 18.78 7.41
CA HIS A 154 27.61 20.19 7.28
C HIS A 154 26.20 20.45 7.76
N VAL A 155 25.98 21.57 8.44
CA VAL A 155 24.69 21.99 8.97
C VAL A 155 24.22 23.26 8.30
N LEU A 156 22.96 23.27 7.87
CA LEU A 156 22.24 24.44 7.39
C LEU A 156 20.99 24.63 8.27
N SER A 157 21.03 25.66 9.12
CA SER A 157 19.92 26.00 10.01
C SER A 157 18.92 26.89 9.28
N LEU A 158 17.64 26.50 9.25
CA LEU A 158 16.56 27.28 8.64
C LEU A 158 16.20 28.51 9.47
N ASN A 159 16.30 28.40 10.80
CA ASN A 159 16.22 29.53 11.73
C ASN A 159 17.57 29.72 12.45
N SER A 160 18.13 30.93 12.39
CA SER A 160 19.44 31.22 12.99
C SER A 160 19.27 31.68 14.43
N GLU A 161 18.87 30.76 15.32
CA GLU A 161 18.83 31.04 16.75
C GLU A 161 20.19 30.81 17.40
N THR A 162 20.65 31.79 18.18
CA THR A 162 21.96 31.76 18.85
C THR A 162 22.09 30.63 19.88
N VAL A 163 20.98 30.24 20.51
CA VAL A 163 20.93 29.15 21.51
C VAL A 163 21.23 27.81 20.87
N ASN A 164 20.66 27.53 19.69
CA ASN A 164 20.84 26.25 18.99
C ASN A 164 22.28 26.09 18.51
N ARG A 165 22.86 27.18 17.97
CA ARG A 165 24.27 27.21 17.57
C ARG A 165 25.22 26.90 18.74
N LYS A 166 24.98 27.51 19.91
CA LYS A 166 25.77 27.22 21.11
C LYS A 166 25.67 25.74 21.51
N ARG A 167 24.47 25.15 21.43
CA ARG A 167 24.27 23.76 21.80
C ARG A 167 24.96 22.78 20.86
N ILE A 168 24.97 23.06 19.55
CA ILE A 168 25.71 22.28 18.56
C ILE A 168 27.22 22.33 18.83
N LEU A 169 27.76 23.52 19.15
CA LEU A 169 29.18 23.68 19.52
C LEU A 169 29.53 22.90 20.80
N GLU A 170 28.65 22.88 21.80
CA GLU A 170 28.84 22.07 23.01
C GLU A 170 28.88 20.56 22.70
N LEU A 171 28.03 20.08 21.79
CA LEU A 171 28.05 18.69 21.32
C LEU A 171 29.35 18.39 20.59
N GLU A 172 29.76 19.22 19.63
CA GLU A 172 31.02 19.07 18.90
C GLU A 172 32.21 18.99 19.87
N GLN A 173 32.30 19.90 20.84
CA GLN A 173 33.36 19.89 21.86
C GLN A 173 33.31 18.65 22.75
N HIS A 174 32.12 18.14 23.07
CA HIS A 174 31.97 16.92 23.87
C HIS A 174 32.54 15.70 23.12
N TYR A 175 32.13 15.50 21.87
CA TYR A 175 32.52 14.34 21.05
C TYR A 175 33.99 14.44 20.59
N ARG A 176 34.50 15.65 20.34
CA ARG A 176 35.92 15.87 19.99
C ARG A 176 36.90 15.43 21.09
N LYS A 177 36.46 15.29 22.35
CA LYS A 177 37.32 14.80 23.44
C LYS A 177 37.87 13.40 23.21
N PHE A 178 37.15 12.56 22.46
CA PHE A 178 37.55 11.17 22.19
C PHE A 178 37.68 10.84 20.71
N ASP A 179 37.10 11.65 19.81
CA ASP A 179 37.20 11.49 18.37
C ASP A 179 37.70 12.79 17.73
N SER A 180 38.98 12.83 17.36
CA SER A 180 39.61 14.04 16.80
C SER A 180 39.07 14.44 15.42
N GLU A 181 38.38 13.53 14.72
CA GLU A 181 37.79 13.81 13.41
C GLU A 181 36.51 14.64 13.53
N VAL A 182 35.92 14.73 14.72
CA VAL A 182 34.64 15.43 14.96
C VAL A 182 34.71 16.88 14.53
N LYS A 183 33.82 17.27 13.61
CA LYS A 183 33.70 18.63 13.08
C LYS A 183 32.30 18.88 12.52
N VAL A 184 31.74 20.05 12.84
CA VAL A 184 30.49 20.54 12.24
C VAL A 184 30.78 21.84 11.51
N ASP A 185 30.54 21.86 10.21
CA ASP A 185 30.68 23.07 9.40
C ASP A 185 29.31 23.68 9.11
N GLU A 186 29.11 24.93 9.52
CA GLU A 186 27.83 25.64 9.32
C GLU A 186 27.82 26.36 7.97
N ILE A 187 26.82 26.08 7.14
CA ILE A 187 26.59 26.76 5.86
C ILE A 187 25.76 28.01 6.12
N SER A 188 26.34 29.17 5.82
CA SER A 188 25.63 30.45 5.89
C SER A 188 24.91 30.74 4.59
N LEU A 189 23.58 30.93 4.67
CA LEU A 189 22.79 31.38 3.51
C LEU A 189 23.04 32.87 3.21
N PRO A 190 23.08 33.28 1.93
CA PRO A 190 23.14 34.69 1.56
C PRO A 190 21.90 35.45 2.09
N LYS A 191 22.11 36.66 2.63
CA LYS A 191 21.01 37.50 3.13
C LYS A 191 20.17 38.16 2.03
N ASP A 192 20.78 38.37 0.85
CA ASP A 192 20.16 38.99 -0.32
C ASP A 192 20.51 38.16 -1.56
N GLY A 193 19.54 37.39 -2.05
CA GLY A 193 19.66 36.50 -3.22
C GLY A 193 18.96 35.15 -3.00
N GLY A 194 18.45 34.54 -4.08
CA GLY A 194 17.91 33.18 -4.00
C GLY A 194 19.00 32.18 -3.61
N VAL A 195 18.64 31.21 -2.76
CA VAL A 195 19.56 30.15 -2.32
C VAL A 195 19.77 29.15 -3.47
N ASP A 196 21.01 29.00 -3.93
CA ASP A 196 21.37 27.95 -4.89
C ASP A 196 21.51 26.59 -4.19
N TRP A 197 20.36 26.01 -3.85
CA TRP A 197 20.27 24.69 -3.23
C TRP A 197 20.90 23.58 -4.06
N SER A 198 20.92 23.72 -5.40
CA SER A 198 21.50 22.72 -6.30
C SER A 198 23.00 22.59 -6.08
N SER A 199 23.71 23.73 -6.02
CA SER A 199 25.14 23.76 -5.71
C SER A 199 25.45 23.34 -4.27
N ILE A 200 24.56 23.66 -3.33
CA ILE A 200 24.71 23.23 -1.92
C ILE A 200 24.57 21.71 -1.81
N VAL A 201 23.59 21.09 -2.45
CA VAL A 201 23.32 19.64 -2.30
C VAL A 201 24.33 18.77 -3.07
N GLN A 202 24.87 19.26 -4.19
CA GLN A 202 25.75 18.50 -5.09
C GLN A 202 26.93 17.74 -4.41
N PRO A 203 27.66 18.31 -3.42
CA PRO A 203 28.84 17.67 -2.84
C PRO A 203 28.52 16.50 -1.91
N TYR A 204 27.27 16.35 -1.47
CA TYR A 204 26.89 15.41 -0.42
C TYR A 204 26.29 14.12 -0.99
N ASP A 205 26.50 13.00 -0.29
CA ASP A 205 25.90 11.70 -0.61
C ASP A 205 24.44 11.64 -0.16
N ALA A 206 24.14 12.26 0.98
CA ALA A 206 22.81 12.34 1.55
C ALA A 206 22.47 13.71 2.14
N VAL A 207 21.19 14.04 2.09
CA VAL A 207 20.58 15.18 2.80
C VAL A 207 19.62 14.64 3.86
N LEU A 208 19.89 14.95 5.13
CA LEU A 208 18.98 14.66 6.24
C LEU A 208 18.23 15.94 6.60
N PHE A 209 16.90 15.88 6.56
CA PHE A 209 16.03 17.03 6.80
C PHE A 209 15.17 16.80 8.04
N VAL A 210 15.12 17.76 8.96
CA VAL A 210 14.24 17.69 10.14
C VAL A 210 13.45 18.96 10.38
N SER A 211 12.18 18.81 10.75
CA SER A 211 11.26 19.92 11.02
C SER A 211 10.09 19.48 11.90
N ASP A 212 9.62 20.35 12.78
CA ASP A 212 8.47 20.10 13.67
C ASP A 212 7.16 20.76 13.20
N GLN A 213 7.22 21.95 12.59
CA GLN A 213 6.09 22.72 12.05
C GLN A 213 6.50 23.61 10.86
N GLU A 214 7.79 23.94 10.71
CA GLU A 214 8.31 24.92 9.73
C GLU A 214 9.29 24.27 8.74
N GLY A 215 9.08 24.41 7.44
CA GLY A 215 10.04 23.96 6.43
C GLY A 215 9.48 23.10 5.30
N GLU A 216 8.16 23.04 5.12
CA GLU A 216 7.53 22.28 4.04
C GLU A 216 8.01 22.74 2.65
N SER A 217 8.16 24.05 2.46
CA SER A 217 8.66 24.63 1.21
C SER A 217 10.08 24.18 0.90
N GLU A 218 10.96 24.22 1.89
CA GLU A 218 12.35 23.77 1.80
C GLU A 218 12.43 22.26 1.57
N LEU A 219 11.60 21.48 2.25
CA LEU A 219 11.52 20.04 2.05
C LEU A 219 11.09 19.70 0.62
N ARG A 220 10.05 20.35 0.09
CA ARG A 220 9.61 20.16 -1.31
C ARG A 220 10.73 20.51 -2.31
N LEU A 221 11.44 21.62 -2.08
CA LEU A 221 12.57 22.03 -2.92
C LEU A 221 13.74 21.04 -2.85
N LEU A 222 14.11 20.59 -1.65
CA LEU A 222 15.15 19.58 -1.45
C LEU A 222 14.76 18.24 -2.09
N ASN A 223 13.48 17.88 -2.05
CA ASN A 223 12.94 16.69 -2.69
C ASN A 223 13.17 16.71 -4.20
N GLU A 224 12.81 17.82 -4.86
CA GLU A 224 13.04 18.01 -6.30
C GLU A 224 14.53 17.99 -6.66
N ILE A 225 15.36 18.70 -5.89
CA ILE A 225 16.80 18.79 -6.16
C ILE A 225 17.49 17.45 -5.95
N CYS A 226 17.19 16.74 -4.86
CA CYS A 226 17.74 15.41 -4.61
C CYS A 226 17.32 14.43 -5.70
N ARG A 227 16.08 14.53 -6.21
CA ARG A 227 15.63 13.74 -7.36
C ARG A 227 16.44 14.04 -8.61
N GLN A 228 16.58 15.31 -8.98
CA GLN A 228 17.34 15.73 -10.17
C GLN A 228 18.81 15.34 -10.11
N LYS A 229 19.40 15.39 -8.90
CA LYS A 229 20.82 15.09 -8.66
C LYS A 229 21.10 13.64 -8.26
N ASN A 230 20.06 12.81 -8.18
CA ASN A 230 20.12 11.44 -7.70
C ASN A 230 20.84 11.30 -6.34
N LYS A 231 20.44 12.14 -5.37
CA LYS A 231 20.93 12.13 -3.99
C LYS A 231 19.94 11.45 -3.06
N VAL A 232 20.44 10.86 -1.98
CA VAL A 232 19.59 10.30 -0.93
C VAL A 232 18.98 11.45 -0.13
N LEU A 233 17.66 11.41 0.08
CA LEU A 233 16.95 12.32 0.98
C LEU A 233 16.34 11.53 2.13
N LEU A 234 16.59 11.99 3.35
CA LEU A 234 16.12 11.38 4.59
C LEU A 234 15.40 12.45 5.43
N PRO A 235 14.14 12.78 5.10
CA PRO A 235 13.31 13.68 5.86
C PRO A 235 12.71 12.94 7.06
N ALA A 236 12.76 13.59 8.23
CA ALA A 236 11.90 13.27 9.36
C ALA A 236 11.19 14.54 9.83
N VAL A 237 9.86 14.52 9.84
CA VAL A 237 9.05 15.70 10.17
C VAL A 237 7.98 15.36 11.18
N ILE A 238 7.60 16.33 12.00
CA ILE A 238 6.31 16.29 12.68
C ILE A 238 5.32 16.99 11.77
N PHE A 239 4.27 16.26 11.35
CA PHE A 239 3.27 16.75 10.43
C PHE A 239 1.90 16.51 11.04
N GLY A 240 1.14 17.59 11.25
CA GLY A 240 -0.10 17.51 12.02
C GLY A 240 0.16 16.98 13.44
N GLN A 241 -0.38 15.79 13.75
CA GLN A 241 -0.32 15.14 15.06
C GLN A 241 0.41 13.79 15.00
N ALA A 242 1.29 13.60 14.00
CA ALA A 242 2.11 12.41 13.84
C ALA A 242 3.55 12.77 13.45
N GLY A 243 4.49 11.92 13.86
CA GLY A 243 5.86 11.95 13.34
C GLY A 243 5.97 11.11 12.07
N LEU A 244 6.67 11.59 11.06
CA LEU A 244 6.96 10.86 9.84
C LEU A 244 8.46 10.81 9.58
N ALA A 245 8.95 9.68 9.07
CA ALA A 245 10.25 9.62 8.39
C ALA A 245 10.10 8.88 7.05
N VAL A 246 10.63 9.45 5.97
CA VAL A 246 10.41 8.91 4.61
C VAL A 246 11.74 8.79 3.86
N PRO A 247 12.49 7.70 4.02
CA PRO A 247 13.75 7.51 3.31
C PRO A 247 13.55 7.41 1.78
N LEU A 248 14.29 8.20 1.01
CA LEU A 248 14.12 8.31 -0.44
C LEU A 248 15.45 8.11 -1.18
N SER A 249 15.46 7.18 -2.15
CA SER A 249 16.55 6.97 -3.09
C SER A 249 16.05 6.97 -4.54
N TYR A 250 16.48 7.95 -5.33
CA TYR A 250 15.97 8.18 -6.70
C TYR A 250 16.63 7.35 -7.79
N SER A 251 17.58 6.48 -7.44
CA SER A 251 18.35 5.71 -8.41
C SER A 251 17.52 4.69 -9.21
N ASN A 252 16.38 4.25 -8.66
CA ASN A 252 15.48 3.24 -9.26
C ASN A 252 14.02 3.36 -8.74
N SER A 253 13.59 4.50 -8.17
CA SER A 253 12.28 4.59 -7.49
C SER A 253 11.15 5.11 -8.37
N GLY A 254 9.95 4.55 -8.18
CA GLY A 254 8.68 5.22 -8.50
C GLY A 254 8.09 5.99 -7.31
N GLY A 255 8.55 5.72 -6.09
CA GLY A 255 8.09 6.41 -4.89
C GLY A 255 8.79 7.73 -4.67
N ASP A 256 8.00 8.65 -4.14
CA ASP A 256 8.36 10.03 -3.86
C ASP A 256 7.74 10.47 -2.53
N LEU A 257 8.28 11.53 -1.93
CA LEU A 257 7.68 12.17 -0.76
C LEU A 257 6.21 12.54 -1.01
N GLU A 258 5.88 13.10 -2.17
CA GLU A 258 4.49 13.45 -2.50
C GLU A 258 3.61 12.20 -2.59
N SER A 259 4.13 11.08 -3.09
CA SER A 259 3.39 9.81 -3.09
C SER A 259 3.14 9.34 -1.67
N ALA A 260 4.13 9.41 -0.76
CA ALA A 260 3.96 9.04 0.64
C ALA A 260 2.85 9.88 1.30
N LEU A 261 2.89 11.20 1.12
CA LEU A 261 1.93 12.14 1.71
C LEU A 261 0.51 11.97 1.14
N ARG A 262 0.37 11.63 -0.14
CA ARG A 262 -0.94 11.35 -0.75
C ARG A 262 -1.49 9.98 -0.37
N ARG A 263 -0.63 9.05 0.05
CA ARG A 263 -1.03 7.70 0.48
C ARG A 263 -1.32 7.61 1.97
N VAL A 264 -0.64 8.40 2.81
CA VAL A 264 -0.90 8.37 4.25
C VAL A 264 -2.30 8.88 4.55
N HIS A 265 -3.07 8.15 5.35
CA HIS A 265 -4.46 8.47 5.66
C HIS A 265 -4.56 9.64 6.62
N HIS A 266 -5.60 10.44 6.45
CA HIS A 266 -5.91 11.56 7.34
C HIS A 266 -6.03 11.10 8.81
N SER A 267 -6.63 9.93 9.08
CA SER A 267 -6.76 9.37 10.43
C SER A 267 -5.43 8.95 11.07
N ALA A 268 -4.40 8.67 10.27
CA ALA A 268 -3.07 8.32 10.77
C ALA A 268 -2.28 9.56 11.22
N ILE A 269 -2.55 10.70 10.57
CA ILE A 269 -1.88 11.97 10.82
C ILE A 269 -2.62 12.83 11.83
N TYR A 270 -3.94 12.99 11.64
CA TYR A 270 -4.75 13.89 12.43
C TYR A 270 -5.60 13.15 13.46
N LYS A 271 -5.34 13.45 14.73
CA LYS A 271 -5.89 12.82 15.95
C LYS A 271 -6.35 13.91 16.94
N ASP A 272 -6.46 13.59 18.23
CA ASP A 272 -6.75 14.58 19.26
C ASP A 272 -5.53 15.48 19.55
N THR A 273 -5.68 16.78 19.28
CA THR A 273 -4.64 17.80 19.45
C THR A 273 -4.11 17.92 20.88
N ASN A 274 -4.96 17.65 21.89
CA ASN A 274 -4.56 17.85 23.28
C ASN A 274 -3.55 16.80 23.76
N VAL A 275 -3.47 15.66 23.06
CA VAL A 275 -2.68 14.49 23.48
C VAL A 275 -1.51 14.23 22.54
N HIS A 276 -1.60 14.66 21.28
CA HIS A 276 -0.60 14.40 20.25
C HIS A 276 0.24 15.63 19.92
N THR A 277 0.91 16.20 20.93
CA THR A 277 1.79 17.36 20.76
C THR A 277 3.23 16.93 20.46
N ALA A 278 3.95 17.77 19.70
CA ALA A 278 5.37 17.59 19.47
C ALA A 278 6.14 17.59 20.80
N SER A 279 7.12 16.69 20.93
CA SER A 279 8.00 16.62 22.08
C SER A 279 9.44 16.35 21.66
N SER A 280 10.40 16.80 22.46
CA SER A 280 11.82 16.55 22.22
C SER A 280 12.18 15.06 22.21
N ILE A 281 11.38 14.21 22.87
CA ILE A 281 11.52 12.75 22.82
C ILE A 281 11.13 12.24 21.44
N ALA A 282 9.98 12.67 20.90
CA ALA A 282 9.54 12.29 19.56
C ALA A 282 10.53 12.76 18.49
N GLU A 283 11.03 14.00 18.58
CA GLU A 283 12.09 14.53 17.73
C GLU A 283 13.36 13.66 17.78
N SER A 284 13.80 13.27 18.97
CA SER A 284 14.98 12.40 19.15
C SER A 284 14.77 11.01 18.56
N LEU A 285 13.58 10.43 18.70
CA LEU A 285 13.24 9.13 18.10
C LEU A 285 13.27 9.22 16.56
N LEU A 286 12.61 10.21 15.98
CA LEU A 286 12.57 10.41 14.54
C LEU A 286 13.97 10.70 13.95
N ALA A 287 14.76 11.53 14.62
CA ALA A 287 16.15 11.78 14.25
C ALA A 287 16.98 10.49 14.23
N ASN A 288 16.84 9.66 15.28
CA ASN A 288 17.51 8.37 15.35
C ASN A 288 17.07 7.43 14.22
N VAL A 289 15.79 7.41 13.86
CA VAL A 289 15.27 6.59 12.75
C VAL A 289 16.00 6.92 11.44
N ILE A 290 16.05 8.20 11.04
CA ILE A 290 16.68 8.57 9.77
C ILE A 290 18.21 8.42 9.79
N VAL A 291 18.86 8.67 10.93
CA VAL A 291 20.30 8.44 11.08
C VAL A 291 20.63 6.95 10.99
N PHE A 292 19.79 6.09 11.56
CA PHE A 292 19.99 4.66 11.50
C PHE A 292 19.76 4.10 10.09
N GLU A 293 18.77 4.62 9.35
CA GLU A 293 18.62 4.32 7.93
C GLU A 293 19.85 4.75 7.12
N TRP A 294 20.41 5.93 7.42
CA TRP A 294 21.64 6.37 6.77
C TRP A 294 22.85 5.48 7.12
N LEU A 295 23.04 5.14 8.39
CA LEU A 295 24.09 4.24 8.85
C LEU A 295 24.08 2.94 8.04
N LYS A 296 22.91 2.30 7.92
CA LYS A 296 22.79 1.05 7.17
C LYS A 296 23.08 1.22 5.67
N THR A 297 22.66 2.35 5.11
CA THR A 297 22.79 2.65 3.68
C THR A 297 24.24 2.94 3.30
N ALA A 298 24.89 3.88 4.00
CA ALA A 298 26.26 4.29 3.77
C ALA A 298 27.28 3.21 4.15
N ALA A 299 26.93 2.32 5.10
CA ALA A 299 27.71 1.12 5.41
C ALA A 299 27.50 -0.04 4.42
N GLU A 300 26.68 0.17 3.38
CA GLU A 300 26.35 -0.79 2.33
C GLU A 300 25.81 -2.14 2.85
N VAL A 301 25.11 -2.14 3.99
CA VAL A 301 24.49 -3.36 4.55
C VAL A 301 23.06 -3.55 4.06
N THR A 302 22.34 -2.46 3.82
CA THR A 302 21.01 -2.48 3.21
C THR A 302 20.91 -1.44 2.11
N LYS A 303 20.11 -1.73 1.09
CA LYS A 303 19.62 -0.69 0.19
C LYS A 303 18.42 -0.03 0.84
N LEU A 304 18.28 1.29 0.66
CA LEU A 304 17.06 1.99 1.04
C LEU A 304 15.87 1.34 0.34
N GLU A 305 14.95 0.83 1.14
CA GLU A 305 13.69 0.32 0.65
C GLU A 305 12.82 1.50 0.25
N ASN A 306 12.80 1.77 -1.06
CA ASN A 306 11.91 2.78 -1.61
C ASN A 306 10.45 2.43 -1.32
N ASN A 307 9.64 3.47 -1.16
CA ASN A 307 8.21 3.38 -0.89
C ASN A 307 7.85 2.86 0.52
N LYS A 308 8.69 3.16 1.52
CA LYS A 308 8.35 2.99 2.93
C LYS A 308 8.32 4.32 3.65
N LEU A 309 7.37 4.47 4.57
CA LEU A 309 7.29 5.60 5.48
C LEU A 309 7.17 5.07 6.91
N PHE A 310 7.87 5.68 7.83
CA PHE A 310 7.75 5.42 9.26
C PHE A 310 6.74 6.39 9.86
N LEU A 311 5.74 5.88 10.58
CA LEU A 311 4.81 6.70 11.36
C LEU A 311 5.14 6.54 12.83
N LEU A 312 5.21 7.65 13.55
CA LEU A 312 5.35 7.72 14.99
C LEU A 312 4.09 8.33 15.60
N ASN A 313 3.45 7.58 16.49
CA ASN A 313 2.39 8.12 17.34
C ASN A 313 3.02 9.01 18.43
N LEU A 314 2.66 10.29 18.46
CA LEU A 314 3.23 11.26 19.39
C LEU A 314 2.78 11.07 20.85
N GLU A 315 1.64 10.41 21.09
CA GLU A 315 1.15 10.08 22.43
C GLU A 315 1.83 8.84 22.99
N THR A 316 1.79 7.74 22.23
CA THR A 316 2.28 6.43 22.71
C THR A 316 3.76 6.19 22.46
N LEU A 317 4.38 6.99 21.58
CA LEU A 317 5.72 6.79 21.01
C LEU A 317 5.90 5.45 20.30
N GLU A 318 4.80 4.77 19.97
CA GLU A 318 4.83 3.62 19.08
C GLU A 318 5.11 4.08 17.66
N GLY A 319 6.06 3.43 17.00
CA GLY A 319 6.35 3.72 15.60
C GLY A 319 6.56 2.47 14.77
N ASN A 320 6.02 2.49 13.55
CA ASN A 320 5.98 1.37 12.63
C ASN A 320 6.29 1.80 11.20
N TRP A 321 6.84 0.89 10.41
CA TRP A 321 7.09 1.08 8.98
C TRP A 321 5.89 0.63 8.16
N HIS A 322 5.40 1.52 7.30
CA HIS A 322 4.29 1.28 6.39
C HIS A 322 4.79 1.36 4.95
N SER A 323 4.44 0.36 4.15
CA SER A 323 4.70 0.40 2.71
C SER A 323 3.62 1.24 2.03
N PHE A 324 4.00 1.97 0.99
CA PHE A 324 3.06 2.74 0.19
C PHE A 324 3.29 2.46 -1.30
N LEU A 325 2.28 2.76 -2.11
CA LEU A 325 2.37 2.66 -3.57
C LEU A 325 2.66 4.04 -4.18
N PRO A 326 3.47 4.14 -5.25
CA PRO A 326 3.58 5.37 -6.02
C PRO A 326 2.20 5.95 -6.35
N HIS A 327 2.05 7.27 -6.30
CA HIS A 327 0.75 7.90 -6.50
C HIS A 327 0.61 8.39 -7.96
N PRO A 328 -0.49 8.09 -8.66
CA PRO A 328 -0.61 8.34 -10.10
C PRO A 328 -0.52 9.83 -10.47
N LEU A 329 -0.99 10.73 -9.59
CA LEU A 329 -0.92 12.18 -9.81
C LEU A 329 0.50 12.77 -9.72
N VAL A 330 1.47 12.06 -9.13
CA VAL A 330 2.85 12.57 -8.98
C VAL A 330 3.63 12.45 -10.29
N ASN A 331 3.35 11.40 -11.07
CA ASN A 331 4.06 11.14 -12.33
C ASN A 331 3.40 11.82 -13.55
N GLY A 332 2.26 12.50 -13.38
CA GLY A 332 1.58 13.27 -14.42
C GLY A 332 1.16 12.46 -15.66
N GLN A 333 1.11 11.13 -15.56
CA GLN A 333 0.94 10.26 -16.71
C GLN A 333 -0.55 10.18 -17.10
N ARG A 334 -0.86 10.50 -18.36
CA ARG A 334 -2.17 10.21 -18.95
C ARG A 334 -2.27 8.70 -19.16
N PHE A 335 -3.37 8.11 -18.73
CA PHE A 335 -3.56 6.65 -18.75
C PHE A 335 -4.86 6.21 -19.42
N ILE A 336 -5.71 7.15 -19.85
CA ILE A 336 -6.97 6.83 -20.54
C ILE A 336 -6.66 6.46 -21.99
N GLU A 337 -6.86 5.20 -22.34
CA GLU A 337 -6.67 4.68 -23.69
C GLU A 337 -7.96 4.07 -24.22
N LYS A 338 -8.38 4.44 -25.43
CA LYS A 338 -9.52 3.78 -26.09
C LYS A 338 -9.11 2.39 -26.53
N ILE A 339 -9.90 1.37 -26.18
CA ILE A 339 -9.65 -0.02 -26.57
C ILE A 339 -10.76 -0.54 -27.47
N ASP A 340 -10.38 -1.46 -28.37
CA ASP A 340 -11.32 -2.21 -29.19
C ASP A 340 -11.52 -3.60 -28.57
N VAL A 341 -12.70 -3.81 -28.02
CA VAL A 341 -13.07 -5.05 -27.32
C VAL A 341 -13.12 -6.23 -28.29
N GLU A 342 -13.50 -6.01 -29.55
CA GLU A 342 -13.64 -7.07 -30.54
C GLU A 342 -12.28 -7.63 -30.97
N LEU A 343 -11.23 -6.81 -30.95
CA LEU A 343 -9.87 -7.20 -31.32
C LEU A 343 -9.08 -7.87 -30.19
N GLN A 344 -9.40 -7.58 -28.92
CA GLN A 344 -8.65 -8.09 -27.75
C GLN A 344 -9.25 -9.37 -27.14
N THR A 345 -10.46 -9.75 -27.51
CA THR A 345 -11.17 -10.97 -27.04
C THR A 345 -10.68 -12.29 -27.69
N GLY A 346 -9.69 -12.21 -28.61
CA GLY A 346 -9.12 -13.34 -29.35
C GLY A 346 -7.86 -13.97 -28.75
N ALA A 347 -7.16 -13.27 -27.85
CA ALA A 347 -6.07 -13.87 -27.09
C ALA A 347 -6.70 -14.64 -25.92
N ALA A 348 -6.46 -15.94 -25.81
CA ALA A 348 -6.96 -16.76 -24.72
C ALA A 348 -6.59 -16.10 -23.37
N SER A 349 -7.57 -15.48 -22.71
CA SER A 349 -7.45 -15.07 -21.32
C SER A 349 -7.28 -16.36 -20.53
N GLU A 350 -6.03 -16.70 -20.18
CA GLU A 350 -5.77 -17.73 -19.17
C GLU A 350 -6.69 -17.40 -17.99
N LYS A 351 -7.56 -18.34 -17.61
CA LYS A 351 -8.48 -18.17 -16.48
C LYS A 351 -7.65 -17.81 -15.25
N ARG A 352 -7.47 -16.51 -14.99
CA ARG A 352 -6.88 -16.02 -13.75
C ARG A 352 -7.78 -16.51 -12.63
N ALA A 353 -7.22 -17.30 -11.73
CA ALA A 353 -8.00 -17.96 -10.70
C ALA A 353 -8.50 -16.91 -9.71
N SER A 354 -9.80 -16.96 -9.37
CA SER A 354 -10.41 -16.07 -8.36
C SER A 354 -9.70 -16.12 -7.00
N SER A 355 -8.98 -17.21 -6.73
CA SER A 355 -8.25 -17.45 -5.48
C SER A 355 -7.14 -16.44 -5.18
N GLU A 356 -6.61 -15.73 -6.19
CA GLU A 356 -5.51 -14.77 -6.01
C GLU A 356 -5.99 -13.35 -5.66
N LEU A 357 -7.29 -13.07 -5.82
CA LEU A 357 -7.85 -11.74 -5.56
C LEU A 357 -7.94 -11.37 -4.08
N LEU A 358 -8.29 -12.31 -3.19
CA LEU A 358 -8.43 -11.99 -1.77
C LEU A 358 -7.07 -11.60 -1.15
N PRO A 359 -5.96 -12.33 -1.40
CA PRO A 359 -4.63 -11.88 -1.00
C PRO A 359 -4.25 -10.52 -1.60
N PHE A 360 -4.62 -10.27 -2.85
CA PHE A 360 -4.38 -8.99 -3.51
C PHE A 360 -5.12 -7.83 -2.83
N PHE A 361 -6.42 -7.95 -2.58
CA PHE A 361 -7.17 -6.92 -1.85
C PHE A 361 -6.62 -6.73 -0.43
N SER A 362 -6.22 -7.80 0.25
CA SER A 362 -5.57 -7.70 1.57
C SER A 362 -4.26 -6.90 1.52
N GLN A 363 -3.48 -6.96 0.44
CA GLN A 363 -2.27 -6.15 0.26
C GLN A 363 -2.58 -4.67 -0.01
N LEU A 364 -3.78 -4.36 -0.53
CA LEU A 364 -4.24 -3.00 -0.75
C LEU A 364 -4.87 -2.37 0.50
N THR A 365 -5.13 -3.15 1.55
CA THR A 365 -5.82 -2.70 2.76
C THR A 365 -4.84 -2.38 3.88
N SER A 366 -4.87 -1.14 4.36
CA SER A 366 -4.18 -0.68 5.57
C SER A 366 -4.88 0.57 6.08
N THR A 367 -5.03 0.70 7.39
CA THR A 367 -5.64 1.88 8.03
C THR A 367 -4.77 3.14 7.93
N GLU A 368 -3.52 3.00 7.50
CA GLU A 368 -2.53 4.08 7.43
C GLU A 368 -2.13 4.46 6.00
N THR A 369 -1.92 3.50 5.08
CA THR A 369 -1.36 3.77 3.74
C THR A 369 -2.03 3.00 2.60
N GLY A 370 -3.10 2.27 2.88
CA GLY A 370 -3.80 1.43 1.92
C GLY A 370 -4.53 2.22 0.83
N ILE A 371 -4.87 1.54 -0.26
CA ILE A 371 -5.91 2.06 -1.16
C ILE A 371 -7.28 1.86 -0.53
N PHE A 372 -7.43 0.77 0.23
CA PHE A 372 -8.55 0.54 1.12
C PHE A 372 -8.14 0.89 2.54
N HIS A 373 -8.91 1.77 3.16
CA HIS A 373 -8.85 1.99 4.59
C HIS A 373 -9.36 0.76 5.35
N ILE A 374 -10.48 0.22 4.88
CA ILE A 374 -11.13 -0.97 5.43
C ILE A 374 -11.58 -1.86 4.27
N TRP A 375 -11.41 -3.17 4.44
CA TRP A 375 -11.99 -4.21 3.61
C TRP A 375 -12.18 -5.47 4.47
N ASP A 376 -13.39 -5.64 5.00
CA ASP A 376 -13.75 -6.74 5.90
C ASP A 376 -15.28 -6.89 5.99
N GLU A 377 -15.77 -7.88 6.73
CA GLU A 377 -17.20 -8.00 7.06
C GLU A 377 -17.62 -7.12 8.24
N GLY A 378 -16.69 -6.81 9.14
CA GLY A 378 -16.98 -6.10 10.39
C GLY A 378 -18.14 -6.72 11.16
N GLU A 379 -19.07 -5.87 11.59
CA GLU A 379 -20.28 -6.24 12.33
C GLU A 379 -21.52 -6.37 11.42
N LEU A 380 -21.32 -6.53 10.09
CA LEU A 380 -22.41 -6.65 9.14
C LEU A 380 -23.15 -7.98 9.30
N ARG A 381 -24.47 -7.96 9.09
CA ARG A 381 -25.28 -9.18 9.07
C ARG A 381 -24.87 -10.02 7.86
N GLN A 382 -24.75 -11.33 8.07
CA GLN A 382 -24.26 -12.26 7.04
C GLN A 382 -25.34 -13.18 6.46
N LEU A 383 -26.60 -13.01 6.88
CA LEU A 383 -27.72 -13.82 6.42
C LEU A 383 -28.97 -12.96 6.19
N PRO A 384 -29.74 -13.25 5.12
CA PRO A 384 -29.50 -14.29 4.10
C PRO A 384 -28.41 -13.94 3.06
N LEU A 385 -28.02 -12.66 2.93
CA LEU A 385 -26.91 -12.25 2.06
C LEU A 385 -25.61 -12.19 2.87
N SER A 386 -24.54 -12.76 2.32
CA SER A 386 -23.19 -12.47 2.82
C SER A 386 -22.82 -11.04 2.45
N GLN A 387 -22.22 -10.31 3.38
CA GLN A 387 -21.92 -8.89 3.23
C GLN A 387 -20.47 -8.59 3.58
N CYS A 388 -19.83 -7.77 2.76
CA CYS A 388 -18.50 -7.24 3.00
C CYS A 388 -18.51 -5.75 2.67
N ARG A 389 -17.84 -4.94 3.49
CA ARG A 389 -17.67 -3.52 3.23
C ARG A 389 -16.28 -3.24 2.69
N VAL A 390 -16.19 -2.18 1.91
CA VAL A 390 -14.94 -1.57 1.50
C VAL A 390 -15.04 -0.07 1.73
N GLN A 391 -13.94 0.53 2.15
CA GLN A 391 -13.81 1.99 2.21
C GLN A 391 -12.52 2.40 1.51
N PRO A 392 -12.58 2.79 0.23
CA PRO A 392 -11.42 3.30 -0.48
C PRO A 392 -11.07 4.72 -0.04
N VAL A 393 -9.81 5.12 -0.23
CA VAL A 393 -9.38 6.51 -0.06
C VAL A 393 -9.73 7.37 -1.29
N ASP A 394 -9.77 8.68 -1.12
CA ASP A 394 -9.92 9.63 -2.23
C ASP A 394 -8.54 9.97 -2.83
N PRO A 395 -8.19 9.47 -4.03
CA PRO A 395 -6.90 9.74 -4.66
C PRO A 395 -6.70 11.19 -5.09
N LEU A 396 -7.75 12.01 -5.09
CA LEU A 396 -7.63 13.42 -5.41
C LEU A 396 -7.17 14.28 -4.23
N SER A 397 -7.05 13.67 -3.04
CA SER A 397 -6.50 14.33 -1.87
C SER A 397 -5.10 14.86 -2.15
N VAL A 398 -4.82 16.10 -1.78
CA VAL A 398 -3.47 16.69 -1.85
C VAL A 398 -2.49 16.07 -0.85
N GLY A 399 -3.02 15.28 0.09
CA GLY A 399 -2.31 14.63 1.19
C GLY A 399 -2.56 15.35 2.52
N PRO A 400 -2.83 14.62 3.63
CA PRO A 400 -3.16 13.19 3.74
C PRO A 400 -4.40 12.77 2.95
N ALA A 401 -4.54 11.47 2.70
CA ALA A 401 -5.67 10.87 2.00
C ALA A 401 -6.96 10.94 2.84
N LEU A 402 -8.00 11.59 2.29
CA LEU A 402 -9.36 11.51 2.81
C LEU A 402 -10.00 10.18 2.43
N LEU A 403 -11.08 9.83 3.11
CA LEU A 403 -11.82 8.59 2.85
C LEU A 403 -13.02 8.87 1.95
N LEU A 404 -13.26 7.98 0.97
CA LEU A 404 -14.52 7.94 0.25
C LEU A 404 -15.61 7.32 1.15
N PRO A 405 -16.90 7.46 0.78
CA PRO A 405 -17.98 6.78 1.49
C PRO A 405 -17.76 5.26 1.55
N GLU A 406 -18.13 4.67 2.69
CA GLU A 406 -18.14 3.21 2.84
C GLU A 406 -19.17 2.59 1.88
N ILE A 407 -18.79 1.48 1.25
CA ILE A 407 -19.62 0.72 0.32
C ILE A 407 -19.83 -0.67 0.89
N ILE A 408 -21.09 -1.09 1.06
CA ILE A 408 -21.44 -2.45 1.46
C ILE A 408 -21.85 -3.23 0.21
N CYS A 409 -21.13 -4.32 -0.06
CA CYS A 409 -21.40 -5.22 -1.16
C CYS A 409 -21.99 -6.54 -0.66
N ASN A 410 -22.83 -7.15 -1.48
CA ASN A 410 -23.53 -8.38 -1.18
C ASN A 410 -23.04 -9.50 -2.10
N GLY A 411 -22.98 -10.72 -1.58
CA GLY A 411 -22.66 -11.91 -2.35
C GLY A 411 -23.60 -13.07 -1.99
N TYR A 412 -23.65 -14.08 -2.87
CA TYR A 412 -24.33 -15.34 -2.57
C TYR A 412 -23.62 -16.11 -1.44
N ASN A 413 -22.30 -15.92 -1.32
CA ASN A 413 -21.46 -16.44 -0.27
C ASN A 413 -20.41 -15.37 0.14
N HIS A 414 -19.63 -15.66 1.19
CA HIS A 414 -18.62 -14.73 1.72
C HIS A 414 -17.51 -14.39 0.72
N GLU A 415 -17.07 -15.36 -0.10
CA GLU A 415 -16.02 -15.12 -1.09
C GLU A 415 -16.50 -14.12 -2.15
N GLU A 416 -17.71 -14.31 -2.67
CA GLU A 416 -18.32 -13.37 -3.62
C GLU A 416 -18.51 -11.98 -3.02
N ALA A 417 -19.00 -11.88 -1.78
CA ALA A 417 -19.19 -10.59 -1.12
C ALA A 417 -17.86 -9.82 -0.99
N ARG A 418 -16.79 -10.52 -0.63
CA ARG A 418 -15.43 -9.97 -0.54
C ARG A 418 -14.87 -9.52 -1.88
N VAL A 419 -15.05 -10.35 -2.92
CA VAL A 419 -14.63 -10.01 -4.29
C VAL A 419 -15.39 -8.78 -4.78
N GLU A 420 -16.70 -8.75 -4.60
CA GLU A 420 -17.53 -7.60 -4.97
C GLU A 420 -17.13 -6.33 -4.24
N ALA A 421 -16.85 -6.42 -2.93
CA ALA A 421 -16.35 -5.28 -2.16
C ALA A 421 -14.99 -4.80 -2.70
N GLY A 422 -14.05 -5.70 -2.98
CA GLY A 422 -12.74 -5.32 -3.52
C GLY A 422 -12.85 -4.64 -4.89
N LEU A 423 -13.64 -5.21 -5.81
CA LEU A 423 -13.86 -4.63 -7.14
C LEU A 423 -14.55 -3.27 -7.07
N ASN A 424 -15.61 -3.12 -6.26
CA ASN A 424 -16.30 -1.84 -6.07
C ASN A 424 -15.40 -0.77 -5.44
N GLY A 425 -14.49 -1.17 -4.53
CA GLY A 425 -13.50 -0.27 -3.95
C GLY A 425 -12.54 0.28 -5.01
N ILE A 426 -12.01 -0.57 -5.88
CA ILE A 426 -11.14 -0.16 -6.99
C ILE A 426 -11.90 0.72 -7.99
N GLU A 427 -13.12 0.35 -8.34
CA GLU A 427 -13.97 1.12 -9.24
C GLU A 427 -14.21 2.53 -8.69
N ALA A 428 -14.54 2.67 -7.40
CA ALA A 428 -14.75 3.96 -6.75
C ALA A 428 -13.45 4.79 -6.72
N TYR A 429 -12.32 4.17 -6.38
CA TYR A 429 -11.00 4.81 -6.37
C TYR A 429 -10.62 5.34 -7.77
N VAL A 430 -10.64 4.48 -8.80
CA VAL A 430 -10.23 4.84 -10.17
C VAL A 430 -11.17 5.84 -10.81
N SER A 431 -12.47 5.76 -10.52
CA SER A 431 -13.46 6.72 -11.03
C SER A 431 -13.11 8.17 -10.67
N ARG A 432 -12.57 8.41 -9.47
CA ARG A 432 -12.13 9.75 -9.03
C ARG A 432 -11.03 10.30 -9.93
N ILE A 433 -10.02 9.48 -10.24
CA ILE A 433 -8.86 9.90 -11.04
C ILE A 433 -9.26 10.08 -12.51
N ALA A 434 -10.06 9.15 -13.05
CA ALA A 434 -10.54 9.24 -14.43
C ALA A 434 -11.33 10.54 -14.66
N ASN A 435 -12.23 10.89 -13.74
CA ASN A 435 -13.01 12.13 -13.83
C ASN A 435 -12.13 13.40 -13.83
N LEU A 436 -11.03 13.42 -13.06
CA LEU A 436 -10.09 14.55 -13.09
C LEU A 436 -9.45 14.71 -14.47
N GLN A 437 -8.95 13.62 -15.07
CA GLN A 437 -8.27 13.68 -16.38
C GLN A 437 -9.25 14.05 -17.50
N ILE A 438 -10.49 13.57 -17.46
CA ILE A 438 -11.52 13.92 -18.44
C ILE A 438 -11.80 15.43 -18.39
N ASN A 439 -11.98 16.00 -17.20
CA ASN A 439 -12.25 17.43 -17.02
C ASN A 439 -11.07 18.31 -17.49
N GLN A 440 -9.82 17.89 -17.22
CA GLN A 440 -8.63 18.61 -17.69
C GLN A 440 -8.55 18.65 -19.22
N VAL A 441 -8.95 17.58 -19.91
CA VAL A 441 -8.97 17.57 -21.39
C VAL A 441 -10.05 18.51 -21.93
N GLN A 442 -11.18 18.68 -21.26
CA GLN A 442 -12.22 19.62 -21.69
C GLN A 442 -11.74 21.08 -21.62
N GLU A 443 -10.98 21.44 -20.59
CA GLU A 443 -10.40 22.80 -20.46
C GLU A 443 -9.30 23.08 -21.50
N GLU A 444 -8.55 22.06 -21.94
CA GLU A 444 -7.50 22.18 -22.96
C GLU A 444 -8.02 22.15 -24.42
N SER A 445 -9.24 21.62 -24.64
CA SER A 445 -9.78 21.32 -25.98
C SER A 445 -10.64 22.45 -26.55
N GLU A 446 -10.06 23.64 -26.74
CA GLU A 446 -10.53 24.64 -27.73
C GLU A 446 -9.94 24.39 -29.15
N LYS A 447 -9.35 23.21 -29.41
CA LYS A 447 -8.80 22.82 -30.73
C LYS A 447 -9.51 21.59 -31.33
N PRO A 448 -9.62 21.47 -32.68
CA PRO A 448 -10.67 20.66 -33.32
C PRO A 448 -10.37 19.16 -33.48
N ASP A 449 -9.15 18.68 -33.19
CA ASP A 449 -8.69 17.34 -33.61
C ASP A 449 -8.34 16.37 -32.45
N VAL A 450 -8.73 16.68 -31.21
CA VAL A 450 -8.59 15.74 -30.08
C VAL A 450 -9.93 15.01 -29.91
N PRO A 451 -9.96 13.67 -29.80
CA PRO A 451 -11.20 12.95 -29.54
C PRO A 451 -11.81 13.52 -28.26
N LYS A 452 -12.99 14.14 -28.37
CA LYS A 452 -13.73 14.62 -27.21
C LYS A 452 -13.97 13.42 -26.31
N PHE A 453 -13.34 13.35 -25.13
CA PHE A 453 -13.62 12.33 -24.11
C PHE A 453 -14.96 12.61 -23.41
N ASP A 454 -15.94 13.13 -24.16
CA ASP A 454 -17.29 13.39 -23.70
C ASP A 454 -17.85 12.08 -23.14
N GLU A 455 -17.93 12.07 -21.81
CA GLU A 455 -18.72 11.21 -20.94
C GLU A 455 -18.30 9.73 -20.90
N ILE A 456 -17.16 9.44 -20.24
CA ILE A 456 -17.07 8.15 -19.54
C ILE A 456 -18.13 8.19 -18.44
N ALA A 457 -19.20 7.43 -18.65
CA ALA A 457 -20.40 7.54 -17.84
C ALA A 457 -20.41 6.57 -16.65
N SER A 458 -19.61 5.50 -16.71
CA SER A 458 -19.49 4.51 -15.65
C SER A 458 -18.19 3.71 -15.78
N VAL A 459 -17.79 3.08 -14.67
CA VAL A 459 -16.52 2.36 -14.52
C VAL A 459 -16.75 0.99 -13.89
N GLY A 460 -16.11 -0.04 -14.45
CA GLY A 460 -16.14 -1.42 -13.98
C GLY A 460 -14.76 -2.07 -13.98
N ALA A 461 -14.40 -2.75 -12.89
CA ALA A 461 -13.17 -3.51 -12.74
C ALA A 461 -13.47 -5.00 -12.85
N GLY A 462 -12.59 -5.77 -13.49
CA GLY A 462 -12.83 -7.20 -13.67
C GLY A 462 -11.55 -8.01 -13.79
N LEU A 463 -11.67 -9.31 -13.55
CA LEU A 463 -10.64 -10.30 -13.84
C LEU A 463 -10.44 -10.43 -15.35
N THR A 464 -11.49 -10.19 -16.13
CA THR A 464 -11.45 -10.11 -17.59
C THR A 464 -11.94 -8.76 -18.09
N ILE A 465 -11.59 -8.42 -19.35
CA ILE A 465 -12.10 -7.22 -20.02
C ILE A 465 -13.63 -7.25 -20.05
N GLU A 466 -14.21 -8.39 -20.41
CA GLU A 466 -15.65 -8.55 -20.58
C GLU A 466 -16.40 -8.36 -19.27
N GLU A 467 -15.87 -8.89 -18.17
CA GLU A 467 -16.45 -8.68 -16.84
C GLU A 467 -16.44 -7.19 -16.46
N GLY A 468 -15.30 -6.51 -16.60
CA GLY A 468 -15.21 -5.10 -16.28
C GLY A 468 -16.13 -4.23 -17.14
N VAL A 469 -16.25 -4.52 -18.44
CA VAL A 469 -17.17 -3.83 -19.35
C VAL A 469 -18.63 -4.13 -19.01
N CYS A 470 -18.98 -5.39 -18.70
CA CYS A 470 -20.34 -5.74 -18.25
C CYS A 470 -20.73 -5.02 -16.97
N ARG A 471 -19.82 -4.92 -15.99
CA ARG A 471 -20.05 -4.19 -14.73
C ARG A 471 -20.23 -2.69 -14.97
N ALA A 472 -19.43 -2.10 -15.85
CA ALA A 472 -19.60 -0.71 -16.26
C ALA A 472 -20.98 -0.50 -16.91
N LEU A 473 -21.36 -1.33 -17.90
CA LEU A 473 -22.67 -1.29 -18.55
C LEU A 473 -23.83 -1.43 -17.55
N GLN A 474 -23.73 -2.35 -16.59
CA GLN A 474 -24.75 -2.53 -15.57
C GLN A 474 -24.96 -1.23 -14.76
N LYS A 475 -23.88 -0.59 -14.31
CA LYS A 475 -23.95 0.70 -13.61
C LYS A 475 -24.51 1.81 -14.49
N TYR A 476 -24.14 1.84 -15.77
CA TYR A 476 -24.71 2.78 -16.72
C TYR A 476 -26.22 2.62 -16.85
N LEU A 477 -26.73 1.40 -17.02
CA LEU A 477 -28.16 1.11 -17.10
C LEU A 477 -28.90 1.46 -15.81
N MET A 478 -28.29 1.20 -14.64
CA MET A 478 -28.83 1.64 -13.34
C MET A 478 -29.06 3.16 -13.29
N ASN A 479 -28.11 3.94 -13.82
CA ASN A 479 -28.15 5.40 -13.84
C ASN A 479 -29.11 5.94 -14.91
N GLU A 480 -29.08 5.40 -16.12
CA GLU A 480 -29.99 5.82 -17.20
C GLU A 480 -31.46 5.60 -16.85
N ARG A 481 -31.76 4.53 -16.14
CA ARG A 481 -33.09 4.29 -15.59
C ARG A 481 -33.56 5.40 -14.65
N ILE A 482 -32.67 5.96 -13.81
CA ILE A 482 -33.04 7.08 -12.92
C ILE A 482 -33.47 8.28 -13.77
N LYS A 483 -32.73 8.58 -14.84
CA LYS A 483 -33.08 9.65 -15.79
C LYS A 483 -34.44 9.40 -16.48
N LEU A 484 -34.74 8.15 -16.82
CA LEU A 484 -36.05 7.76 -17.36
C LEU A 484 -37.19 8.13 -16.40
N TYR A 485 -37.00 7.90 -15.09
CA TYR A 485 -38.00 8.19 -14.06
C TYR A 485 -38.15 9.67 -13.73
N GLU A 486 -37.10 10.47 -13.96
CA GLU A 486 -37.16 11.92 -13.87
C GLU A 486 -37.99 12.52 -15.03
N ALA A 487 -37.95 11.88 -16.20
CA ALA A 487 -38.70 12.32 -17.37
C ALA A 487 -40.17 11.86 -17.34
N HIS A 488 -40.44 10.63 -16.89
CA HIS A 488 -41.78 10.03 -16.92
C HIS A 488 -42.06 9.17 -15.70
N THR A 489 -43.32 9.14 -15.25
CA THR A 489 -43.76 8.23 -14.19
C THR A 489 -43.65 6.77 -14.66
N PRO A 490 -42.95 5.88 -13.95
CA PRO A 490 -42.75 4.52 -14.40
C PRO A 490 -44.08 3.76 -14.51
N SER A 491 -44.20 2.98 -15.58
CA SER A 491 -45.33 2.07 -15.78
C SER A 491 -44.89 0.62 -15.59
N ILE A 492 -45.60 -0.10 -14.71
CA ILE A 492 -45.31 -1.50 -14.42
C ILE A 492 -46.43 -2.38 -14.96
N THR A 493 -46.05 -3.46 -15.65
CA THR A 493 -46.94 -4.57 -16.01
C THR A 493 -46.67 -5.73 -15.06
N LEU A 494 -47.69 -6.16 -14.29
CA LEU A 494 -47.54 -7.26 -13.33
C LEU A 494 -47.37 -8.61 -14.05
N VAL A 495 -46.42 -9.41 -13.58
CA VAL A 495 -46.09 -10.72 -14.18
C VAL A 495 -46.02 -11.83 -13.15
N LYS A 496 -46.31 -13.06 -13.58
CA LYS A 496 -46.06 -14.28 -12.80
C LYS A 496 -44.79 -14.98 -13.31
N LEU A 497 -43.91 -15.35 -12.39
CA LEU A 497 -42.76 -16.19 -12.71
C LEU A 497 -43.26 -17.63 -12.93
N SER A 498 -43.23 -18.10 -14.18
CA SER A 498 -43.69 -19.45 -14.57
C SER A 498 -42.68 -20.54 -14.21
N HIS A 499 -41.41 -20.28 -14.51
CA HIS A 499 -40.28 -21.14 -14.21
C HIS A 499 -39.05 -20.29 -13.91
N VAL A 500 -38.33 -20.61 -12.83
CA VAL A 500 -37.07 -19.96 -12.44
C VAL A 500 -35.98 -21.02 -12.41
N ALA A 501 -35.23 -21.14 -13.51
CA ALA A 501 -34.11 -22.07 -13.62
C ALA A 501 -32.89 -21.60 -12.82
N ASP A 502 -32.72 -20.29 -12.65
CA ASP A 502 -31.59 -19.71 -11.91
C ASP A 502 -31.63 -20.04 -10.41
N GLU A 503 -30.58 -20.68 -9.91
CA GLU A 503 -30.53 -21.13 -8.51
C GLU A 503 -30.47 -19.98 -7.52
N ARG A 504 -29.74 -18.90 -7.87
CA ARG A 504 -29.58 -17.72 -7.02
C ARG A 504 -30.90 -16.96 -6.89
N CYS A 505 -31.59 -16.73 -8.00
CA CYS A 505 -32.93 -16.13 -7.96
C CYS A 505 -33.89 -16.96 -7.10
N ARG A 506 -33.91 -18.30 -7.23
CA ARG A 506 -34.75 -19.17 -6.38
C ARG A 506 -34.42 -19.01 -4.90
N TYR A 507 -33.13 -19.01 -4.56
CA TYR A 507 -32.68 -18.80 -3.18
C TYR A 507 -33.15 -17.44 -2.64
N TYR A 508 -32.92 -16.36 -3.39
CA TYR A 508 -33.29 -15.01 -2.95
C TYR A 508 -34.81 -14.82 -2.82
N ILE A 509 -35.61 -15.40 -3.72
CA ILE A 509 -37.08 -15.39 -3.61
C ILE A 509 -37.52 -16.09 -2.33
N ASN A 510 -36.97 -17.26 -2.02
CA ASN A 510 -37.30 -18.02 -0.82
C ASN A 510 -36.90 -17.27 0.46
N ALA A 511 -35.70 -16.67 0.47
CA ALA A 511 -35.21 -15.87 1.58
C ALA A 511 -36.12 -14.65 1.83
N LEU A 512 -36.45 -13.90 0.78
CA LEU A 512 -37.30 -12.71 0.89
C LEU A 512 -38.72 -13.09 1.32
N THR A 513 -39.26 -14.19 0.76
CA THR A 513 -40.57 -14.75 1.15
C THR A 513 -40.61 -15.10 2.64
N THR A 514 -39.52 -15.66 3.17
CA THR A 514 -39.40 -16.01 4.58
C THR A 514 -39.34 -14.77 5.47
N MET A 515 -38.71 -13.68 5.01
CA MET A 515 -38.53 -12.45 5.79
C MET A 515 -39.73 -11.51 5.75
N GLN A 516 -40.40 -11.37 4.60
CA GLN A 516 -41.40 -10.32 4.35
C GLN A 516 -42.67 -10.83 3.64
N GLY A 517 -42.80 -12.13 3.38
CA GLY A 517 -43.90 -12.70 2.60
C GLY A 517 -43.65 -12.70 1.09
N ALA A 518 -44.53 -13.37 0.35
CA ALA A 518 -44.32 -13.61 -1.08
C ALA A 518 -44.30 -12.30 -1.88
N PRO A 519 -43.22 -12.00 -2.61
CA PRO A 519 -43.12 -10.78 -3.39
C PRO A 519 -43.97 -10.83 -4.66
N THR A 520 -44.38 -9.65 -5.14
CA THR A 520 -45.01 -9.49 -6.46
C THR A 520 -43.99 -8.99 -7.47
N PHE A 521 -44.06 -9.47 -8.71
CA PHE A 521 -43.11 -9.09 -9.76
C PHE A 521 -43.78 -8.28 -10.86
N GLY A 522 -43.01 -7.41 -11.49
CA GLY A 522 -43.45 -6.63 -12.64
C GLY A 522 -42.33 -6.38 -13.64
N LEU A 523 -42.70 -6.02 -14.86
CA LEU A 523 -41.78 -5.52 -15.88
C LEU A 523 -42.05 -4.03 -16.13
N GLY A 524 -40.98 -3.26 -16.17
CA GLY A 524 -40.99 -1.86 -16.58
C GLY A 524 -40.72 -1.70 -18.07
N GLU A 525 -40.78 -0.46 -18.54
CA GLU A 525 -40.30 -0.11 -19.88
C GLU A 525 -38.79 -0.33 -19.96
N ASN A 526 -38.31 -0.92 -21.06
CA ASN A 526 -36.90 -1.21 -21.24
C ASN A 526 -36.08 0.08 -21.30
N VAL A 527 -34.89 0.07 -20.68
CA VAL A 527 -33.90 1.15 -20.79
C VAL A 527 -32.88 0.76 -21.85
N LEU A 528 -32.81 1.52 -22.95
CA LEU A 528 -31.91 1.23 -24.09
C LEU A 528 -32.06 -0.23 -24.62
N GLY A 529 -33.30 -0.71 -24.66
CA GLY A 529 -33.63 -2.08 -25.05
C GLY A 529 -33.46 -3.12 -23.95
N PHE A 530 -32.78 -2.81 -22.84
CA PHE A 530 -32.51 -3.74 -21.75
C PHE A 530 -33.66 -3.83 -20.72
N PRO A 531 -33.93 -5.02 -20.16
CA PRO A 531 -35.06 -5.24 -19.27
C PRO A 531 -34.93 -4.53 -17.93
N ILE A 532 -36.04 -3.99 -17.43
CA ILE A 532 -36.20 -3.52 -16.05
C ILE A 532 -37.18 -4.45 -15.32
N VAL A 533 -36.69 -5.11 -14.28
CA VAL A 533 -37.53 -5.95 -13.41
C VAL A 533 -37.88 -5.18 -12.15
N TRP A 534 -39.16 -5.21 -11.80
CA TRP A 534 -39.72 -4.63 -10.60
C TRP A 534 -40.14 -5.72 -9.62
N LEU A 535 -40.03 -5.40 -8.33
CA LEU A 535 -40.35 -6.27 -7.21
C LEU A 535 -41.10 -5.46 -6.16
N GLN A 536 -42.25 -5.94 -5.72
CA GLN A 536 -42.95 -5.40 -4.56
C GLN A 536 -42.77 -6.32 -3.36
N ALA A 537 -42.25 -5.79 -2.26
CA ALA A 537 -42.13 -6.48 -0.98
C ALA A 537 -42.38 -5.49 0.17
N ASN A 538 -43.13 -5.92 1.20
CA ASN A 538 -43.48 -5.10 2.37
C ASN A 538 -43.99 -3.68 2.00
N ASP A 539 -44.95 -3.62 1.07
CA ASP A 539 -45.55 -2.40 0.51
C ASP A 539 -44.59 -1.41 -0.17
N ARG A 540 -43.37 -1.84 -0.51
CA ARG A 540 -42.37 -1.06 -1.26
C ARG A 540 -42.09 -1.66 -2.62
N TRP A 541 -41.83 -0.79 -3.58
CA TRP A 541 -41.36 -1.15 -4.90
C TRP A 541 -39.84 -0.98 -4.99
N TYR A 542 -39.19 -2.00 -5.54
CA TYR A 542 -37.78 -2.03 -5.90
C TYR A 542 -37.67 -2.33 -7.39
N ASP A 543 -36.59 -1.87 -8.02
CA ASP A 543 -36.35 -2.08 -9.43
C ASP A 543 -34.86 -2.28 -9.75
N ALA A 544 -34.60 -3.04 -10.82
CA ALA A 544 -33.26 -3.22 -11.40
C ALA A 544 -33.34 -3.38 -12.93
N ALA A 545 -32.56 -2.56 -13.64
CA ALA A 545 -32.15 -2.78 -15.03
C ALA A 545 -30.87 -3.63 -15.11
N ASP A 546 -30.75 -4.50 -16.11
CA ASP A 546 -29.52 -5.28 -16.31
C ASP A 546 -29.44 -5.82 -17.75
N LEU A 547 -28.33 -6.44 -18.11
CA LEU A 547 -28.04 -6.92 -19.47
C LEU A 547 -29.00 -8.03 -19.94
N ASN A 548 -29.65 -8.73 -19.01
CA ASN A 548 -30.72 -9.67 -19.30
C ASN A 548 -31.69 -9.79 -18.12
N VAL A 549 -32.83 -10.45 -18.36
CA VAL A 549 -33.93 -10.53 -17.39
C VAL A 549 -33.54 -11.28 -16.10
N THR A 550 -32.70 -12.30 -16.19
CA THR A 550 -32.24 -13.07 -15.02
C THR A 550 -31.34 -12.22 -14.14
N ARG A 551 -30.39 -11.49 -14.73
CA ARG A 551 -29.51 -10.58 -13.99
C ARG A 551 -30.31 -9.42 -13.38
N ALA A 552 -31.27 -8.85 -14.10
CA ALA A 552 -32.18 -7.82 -13.58
C ALA A 552 -32.99 -8.34 -12.39
N LEU A 553 -33.57 -9.54 -12.50
CA LEU A 553 -34.28 -10.17 -11.38
C LEU A 553 -33.35 -10.43 -10.19
N ARG A 554 -32.13 -10.91 -10.43
CA ARG A 554 -31.13 -11.16 -9.38
C ARG A 554 -30.77 -9.87 -8.64
N SER A 555 -30.51 -8.80 -9.38
CA SER A 555 -30.15 -7.47 -8.85
C SER A 555 -31.28 -6.88 -8.00
N VAL A 556 -32.53 -6.89 -8.47
CA VAL A 556 -33.66 -6.34 -7.68
C VAL A 556 -33.94 -7.15 -6.42
N LEU A 557 -33.81 -8.48 -6.48
CA LEU A 557 -33.95 -9.34 -5.31
C LEU A 557 -32.86 -9.08 -4.27
N MET A 558 -31.61 -8.86 -4.70
CA MET A 558 -30.51 -8.49 -3.80
C MET A 558 -30.75 -7.13 -3.14
N ILE A 559 -31.24 -6.14 -3.87
CA ILE A 559 -31.57 -4.81 -3.32
C ILE A 559 -32.65 -4.93 -2.22
N ALA A 560 -33.73 -5.65 -2.49
CA ALA A 560 -34.81 -5.82 -1.53
C ALA A 560 -34.40 -6.65 -0.30
N LEU A 561 -33.60 -7.71 -0.50
CA LEU A 561 -33.05 -8.49 0.59
C LEU A 561 -32.07 -7.68 1.44
N PHE A 562 -31.23 -6.85 0.83
CA PHE A 562 -30.32 -5.96 1.55
C PHE A 562 -31.09 -5.00 2.47
N ASP A 563 -32.15 -4.37 1.97
CA ASP A 563 -33.03 -3.49 2.76
C ASP A 563 -33.69 -4.26 3.92
N ALA A 564 -34.28 -5.42 3.62
CA ALA A 564 -34.92 -6.30 4.60
C ALA A 564 -33.94 -6.78 5.69
N GLN A 565 -32.71 -7.14 5.29
CA GLN A 565 -31.66 -7.66 6.16
C GLN A 565 -31.11 -6.58 7.08
N ASN A 566 -30.87 -5.37 6.57
CA ASN A 566 -30.22 -4.31 7.33
C ASN A 566 -31.19 -3.36 8.05
N LYS A 567 -32.50 -3.52 7.86
CA LYS A 567 -33.53 -2.67 8.44
C LYS A 567 -33.24 -1.20 8.14
N ALA A 568 -32.95 -0.87 6.87
CA ALA A 568 -32.68 0.51 6.51
C ALA A 568 -33.89 1.38 6.89
N ASP A 569 -33.62 2.64 7.23
CA ASP A 569 -34.62 3.57 7.76
C ASP A 569 -35.86 3.55 6.85
N PRO A 570 -37.07 3.32 7.39
CA PRO A 570 -38.25 3.23 6.57
C PRO A 570 -38.59 4.49 5.74
N PHE A 571 -37.90 5.59 5.98
CA PHE A 571 -38.02 6.85 5.25
C PHE A 571 -36.86 7.14 4.26
N ALA A 572 -35.83 6.29 4.21
CA ALA A 572 -34.67 6.44 3.32
C ALA A 572 -34.90 5.73 1.98
N GLY A 573 -35.83 6.24 1.17
CA GLY A 573 -36.06 5.75 -0.18
C GLY A 573 -37.18 6.50 -0.87
N LYS A 574 -36.90 7.08 -2.05
CA LYS A 574 -37.91 7.77 -2.88
C LYS A 574 -38.98 6.75 -3.26
N VAL A 575 -40.15 6.83 -2.65
CA VAL A 575 -41.35 6.12 -3.15
C VAL A 575 -41.70 6.79 -4.48
N HIS A 576 -41.23 6.21 -5.58
CA HIS A 576 -41.71 6.63 -6.89
C HIS A 576 -43.20 6.31 -6.96
N HIS A 577 -44.03 7.29 -7.30
CA HIS A 577 -45.38 7.00 -7.71
C HIS A 577 -45.29 6.10 -8.95
N VAL A 578 -45.88 4.91 -8.88
CA VAL A 578 -45.84 3.95 -9.98
C VAL A 578 -47.23 3.76 -10.55
N ASN A 579 -47.34 3.79 -11.89
CA ASN A 579 -48.56 3.44 -12.60
C ASN A 579 -48.58 1.93 -12.88
N VAL A 580 -49.28 1.18 -12.01
CA VAL A 580 -49.48 -0.26 -12.17
C VAL A 580 -50.60 -0.51 -13.18
N LYS A 581 -50.28 -1.15 -14.32
CA LYS A 581 -51.24 -1.57 -15.33
C LYS A 581 -51.78 -2.95 -14.95
N GLU A 582 -53.02 -3.02 -14.46
CA GLU A 582 -53.75 -4.27 -14.25
C GLU A 582 -54.28 -4.83 -15.59
N VAL A 583 -53.37 -5.31 -16.43
CA VAL A 583 -53.72 -6.13 -17.60
C VAL A 583 -53.51 -7.60 -17.22
N LYS A 584 -54.15 -8.52 -17.95
CA LYS A 584 -54.04 -9.98 -17.79
C LYS A 584 -52.59 -10.38 -17.43
N MET A 585 -52.40 -11.04 -16.28
CA MET A 585 -51.05 -11.37 -15.79
C MET A 585 -50.31 -12.25 -16.79
N ASP A 586 -49.28 -11.68 -17.41
CA ASP A 586 -48.39 -12.39 -18.32
C ASP A 586 -47.41 -13.27 -17.53
N TYR A 587 -46.96 -14.34 -18.18
CA TYR A 587 -46.00 -15.27 -17.60
C TYR A 587 -44.62 -15.04 -18.18
N ILE A 588 -43.62 -14.95 -17.30
CA ILE A 588 -42.22 -14.83 -17.69
C ILE A 588 -41.44 -16.06 -17.23
N SER A 589 -40.48 -16.50 -18.05
CA SER A 589 -39.53 -17.56 -17.71
C SER A 589 -38.18 -16.94 -17.42
N ILE A 590 -37.54 -17.36 -16.33
CA ILE A 590 -36.22 -16.89 -15.91
C ILE A 590 -35.20 -18.00 -16.19
N PRO A 591 -34.42 -17.92 -17.29
CA PRO A 591 -33.41 -18.92 -17.60
C PRO A 591 -32.25 -18.87 -16.58
N ALA A 592 -31.50 -19.97 -16.48
CA ALA A 592 -30.25 -19.96 -15.74
C ALA A 592 -29.25 -19.02 -16.42
N CYS A 593 -28.51 -18.25 -15.65
CA CYS A 593 -27.45 -17.38 -16.16
C CYS A 593 -26.22 -17.54 -15.27
N ASP A 594 -25.14 -18.09 -15.83
CA ASP A 594 -23.88 -18.19 -15.11
C ASP A 594 -23.36 -16.76 -14.80
N PRO A 595 -23.13 -16.41 -13.52
CA PRO A 595 -22.53 -15.12 -13.16
C PRO A 595 -21.15 -14.90 -13.80
N PHE A 596 -20.41 -15.96 -14.14
CA PHE A 596 -19.05 -15.89 -14.66
C PHE A 596 -18.96 -15.86 -16.19
N GLU A 597 -20.07 -16.03 -16.92
CA GLU A 597 -20.12 -15.98 -18.39
C GLU A 597 -20.25 -14.54 -18.93
N SER A 598 -19.29 -13.67 -18.60
CA SER A 598 -19.35 -12.25 -19.00
C SER A 598 -19.21 -12.04 -20.52
N ARG A 599 -18.54 -12.94 -21.24
CA ARG A 599 -18.28 -12.80 -22.68
C ARG A 599 -19.56 -12.89 -23.53
N GLU A 600 -20.35 -13.94 -23.35
CA GLU A 600 -21.58 -14.16 -24.14
C GLU A 600 -22.63 -13.08 -23.83
N VAL A 601 -22.71 -12.68 -22.56
CA VAL A 601 -23.56 -11.58 -22.11
C VAL A 601 -23.13 -10.26 -22.77
N LEU A 602 -21.83 -9.96 -22.83
CA LEU A 602 -21.34 -8.75 -23.48
C LEU A 602 -21.62 -8.75 -24.99
N GLN A 603 -21.39 -9.87 -25.68
CA GLN A 603 -21.68 -9.99 -27.12
C GLN A 603 -23.16 -9.71 -27.42
N THR A 604 -24.06 -10.28 -26.62
CA THR A 604 -25.50 -10.04 -26.75
C THR A 604 -25.85 -8.58 -26.49
N ALA A 605 -25.25 -7.96 -25.46
CA ALA A 605 -25.47 -6.56 -25.14
C ALA A 605 -24.99 -5.61 -26.23
N VAL A 606 -23.82 -5.87 -26.83
CA VAL A 606 -23.29 -5.07 -27.95
C VAL A 606 -24.21 -5.19 -29.17
N GLN A 607 -24.68 -6.39 -29.51
CA GLN A 607 -25.64 -6.57 -30.61
C GLN A 607 -26.92 -5.77 -30.37
N GLN A 608 -27.48 -5.82 -29.16
CA GLN A 608 -28.71 -5.11 -28.82
C GLN A 608 -28.53 -3.58 -28.87
N LEU A 609 -27.36 -3.07 -28.48
CA LEU A 609 -27.03 -1.64 -28.60
C LEU A 609 -26.94 -1.21 -30.07
N ASN A 610 -26.32 -2.03 -30.92
CA ASN A 610 -26.24 -1.78 -32.35
C ASN A 610 -27.63 -1.79 -33.01
N ASP A 611 -28.53 -2.68 -32.60
CA ASP A 611 -29.91 -2.74 -33.11
C ASP A 611 -30.71 -1.44 -32.84
N ILE A 612 -30.30 -0.64 -31.85
CA ILE A 612 -30.89 0.67 -31.52
C ILE A 612 -30.00 1.86 -31.92
N HIS A 613 -29.03 1.64 -32.83
CA HIS A 613 -28.09 2.65 -33.33
C HIS A 613 -27.26 3.35 -32.24
N LYS A 614 -26.89 2.60 -31.18
CA LYS A 614 -25.99 3.05 -30.12
C LYS A 614 -24.68 2.27 -30.18
N ARG A 615 -23.58 2.98 -30.33
CA ARG A 615 -22.22 2.39 -30.34
C ARG A 615 -21.61 2.41 -28.95
N LEU A 616 -21.14 1.26 -28.48
CA LEU A 616 -20.35 1.13 -27.25
C LEU A 616 -18.89 1.52 -27.51
N LEU A 617 -18.39 2.49 -26.74
CA LEU A 617 -16.97 2.85 -26.67
C LEU A 617 -16.41 2.42 -25.32
N VAL A 618 -15.24 1.77 -25.33
CA VAL A 618 -14.57 1.29 -24.13
C VAL A 618 -13.20 1.93 -23.99
N PHE A 619 -12.85 2.29 -22.76
CA PHE A 619 -11.59 2.93 -22.39
C PHE A 619 -10.92 2.13 -21.28
N ASP A 620 -9.63 1.83 -21.42
CA ASP A 620 -8.81 1.37 -20.30
C ASP A 620 -8.50 2.57 -19.40
N LEU A 621 -8.94 2.48 -18.14
CA LEU A 621 -8.76 3.48 -17.10
C LEU A 621 -7.76 3.02 -16.04
N THR A 622 -7.01 1.96 -16.31
CA THR A 622 -6.09 1.37 -15.34
C THR A 622 -4.89 2.30 -15.10
N SER A 623 -5.06 3.23 -14.17
CA SER A 623 -4.11 4.29 -13.87
C SER A 623 -2.81 3.83 -13.23
N GLU A 624 -2.84 2.68 -12.55
CA GLU A 624 -1.72 2.20 -11.76
C GLU A 624 -1.30 0.78 -12.16
N PRO A 625 -0.01 0.53 -12.48
CA PRO A 625 0.45 -0.75 -13.01
C PRO A 625 0.18 -1.97 -12.13
N PHE A 626 0.13 -1.80 -10.80
CA PHE A 626 -0.11 -2.92 -9.89
C PHE A 626 -1.51 -3.51 -10.04
N LEU A 627 -2.50 -2.75 -10.54
CA LEU A 627 -3.85 -3.25 -10.79
C LEU A 627 -3.86 -4.35 -11.85
N LYS A 628 -2.98 -4.27 -12.86
CA LYS A 628 -2.87 -5.26 -13.94
C LYS A 628 -2.24 -6.60 -13.52
N LYS A 629 -1.71 -6.69 -12.29
CA LYS A 629 -1.12 -7.93 -11.75
C LYS A 629 -2.18 -9.03 -11.67
N GLU A 630 -3.29 -8.74 -11.00
CA GLU A 630 -4.36 -9.71 -10.77
C GLU A 630 -5.61 -9.41 -11.60
N LEU A 631 -5.91 -8.15 -11.88
CA LEU A 631 -7.05 -7.76 -12.72
C LEU A 631 -6.66 -7.61 -14.19
N ALA A 632 -7.59 -7.84 -15.11
CA ALA A 632 -7.38 -7.46 -16.51
C ALA A 632 -7.25 -5.93 -16.64
N GLY A 633 -8.04 -5.21 -15.85
CA GLY A 633 -7.99 -3.76 -15.77
C GLY A 633 -9.26 -3.17 -15.18
N VAL A 634 -9.32 -1.85 -15.26
CA VAL A 634 -10.50 -1.04 -14.92
C VAL A 634 -10.95 -0.33 -16.17
N TYR A 635 -12.20 -0.53 -16.56
CA TYR A 635 -12.72 -0.10 -17.85
C TYR A 635 -13.83 0.93 -17.69
N GLY A 636 -13.72 2.02 -18.45
CA GLY A 636 -14.75 3.03 -18.60
C GLY A 636 -15.53 2.81 -19.87
N ILE A 637 -16.81 3.18 -19.87
CA ILE A 637 -17.65 3.11 -21.08
C ILE A 637 -18.32 4.43 -21.40
N SER A 638 -18.60 4.62 -22.69
CA SER A 638 -19.43 5.71 -23.23
C SER A 638 -20.31 5.15 -24.34
N LEU A 639 -21.57 5.59 -24.41
CA LEU A 639 -22.49 5.23 -25.49
C LEU A 639 -22.71 6.45 -26.40
N ARG A 640 -22.52 6.28 -27.72
CA ARG A 640 -22.75 7.35 -28.71
C ARG A 640 -23.78 6.93 -29.75
N GLU A 641 -24.45 7.91 -30.33
CA GLU A 641 -25.27 7.69 -31.52
C GLU A 641 -24.39 7.34 -32.71
N GLU A 642 -24.82 6.37 -33.49
CA GLU A 642 -24.21 6.05 -34.77
C GLU A 642 -24.54 7.20 -35.74
N VAL A 643 -23.56 8.02 -36.07
CA VAL A 643 -23.71 9.03 -37.12
C VAL A 643 -23.68 8.28 -38.44
N GLU A 644 -24.78 8.29 -39.19
CA GLU A 644 -24.78 7.82 -40.59
C GLU A 644 -23.68 8.58 -41.35
N GLU A 645 -22.65 7.86 -41.80
CA GLU A 645 -21.62 8.39 -42.72
C GLU A 645 -22.17 8.64 -44.14
#